data_AF-A0AAN0JN90-F1
#
_entry.id   AF-A0AAN0JN90-F1
#
_cell.length_a   1.000
_cell.length_b   1.000
_cell.length_c   1.000
_cell.angle_alpha   90.00
_cell.angle_beta   90.00
_cell.angle_gamma   90.00
#
_symmetry.space_group_name_H-M   'P 1'
#
loop_
_entity.id
_entity.type
_entity.pdbx_description
1 polymer ?
#
loop_
_entity_poly.entity_id
_entity_poly.type
_entity_poly.pdbx_seq_one_letter_code
_entity_poly.pdbx_strand_id
1 'polypeptide(L)'
;MASKPSHFPLDISKLKFVLKVLKHYKFPEARWFEFGLNLGLLYPTLEAIESAHRGNPSRCLMECLTKWLTKADDNVTTVGPIIWKTLANALREMDVKSVAIDISKTMADPVSEILQCYIGRLAQVVLTEESVDLLHTEGLISKDTLTKVKSCGCSLVGDPMLLILSAVAEDHSKLCTLTSILMKSKEAVSLASDIIIEYGKSFPSAVTVMPSCQEGSTSTSSRSGQLQDSSSETQVTTNTDATAQVETVIFYPDDKAEFDRMGDLRGTLIDDIAPLIEKSIPSLNHLKTYLGRCRPELKPRLKDANSFDDVMEVIEDECSITNVALLETIMNKYSIQDAGDMILAYQTHLDEFCENKLTMFCDRQLKRLSSSLLTCETIKFVLKWNPSEHSLSSIRALLWKTFKDNQVEVVVIKEGNSIIVTCYAPHYLMESLLVTARDNVDMLKEMGLISLTIGYYTVYDEHAIDEEVKSLMKKLEMVESERDDLLEENAKLKDTIDSLGISYQSQKVDESNKSSIQTSVLESEKGNSKKMTKAMQMEIDHLRSTLQSKTGIEETLIGVEKTLIEREKEIEQLQEKISLMNIQQLKETSITLRKDQSTQSIDQPKGPVYVAVRDWEARNSDELSIKKGEKLEIQEERTSGWWLAKSLDTDQEGFIHINLIEKVKDSQLSTLESLELFHYAMTENVGIPKIKEIKMSSNVERASLFLSLIKQDSVLLDQLRKREHEKPKAIRWYDDGVELTSPSLIQCQEVVSLLTYEHKTVNIIKSSPDVVCDLFPVLLQNNKVTYLRIQETQLTQDCISSLCNLLANNKSLLNLHFVICSVDDKAVSDISNALQTHNNTLLTLTLFNNPHITSVSAQSLYELIINNSTLIGLEVRGTSISSDGIVLILQSLTINKNITLHLDIKDRDTCTEYYDYNVIKDRVIFYG
;
A
#
# COMPACT_ATOMS: atom_id res chain seq x y z
N MET A 1 -37.00 -35.06 -20.50
CA MET A 1 -36.44 -33.71 -20.77
C MET A 1 -37.45 -32.68 -20.31
N ALA A 2 -37.26 -32.11 -19.12
CA ALA A 2 -37.92 -30.89 -18.68
C ALA A 2 -36.80 -29.86 -18.49
N SER A 3 -36.90 -28.71 -19.15
CA SER A 3 -35.93 -27.63 -19.06
C SER A 3 -35.81 -27.17 -17.60
N LYS A 4 -34.62 -27.32 -17.00
CA LYS A 4 -34.32 -26.80 -15.66
C LYS A 4 -34.64 -25.29 -15.62
N PRO A 5 -35.26 -24.76 -14.55
CA PRO A 5 -35.42 -23.32 -14.40
C PRO A 5 -34.03 -22.69 -14.27
N SER A 6 -33.71 -21.74 -15.13
CA SER A 6 -32.41 -21.06 -15.19
C SER A 6 -32.15 -20.10 -14.03
N HIS A 7 -33.06 -20.03 -13.04
CA HIS A 7 -33.06 -19.03 -11.97
C HIS A 7 -33.56 -19.61 -10.64
N PHE A 8 -33.09 -19.02 -9.53
CA PHE A 8 -33.50 -19.39 -8.18
C PHE A 8 -34.98 -18.98 -7.94
N PRO A 9 -35.91 -19.93 -7.77
CA PRO A 9 -37.32 -19.60 -7.60
C PRO A 9 -37.58 -19.04 -6.20
N LEU A 10 -38.35 -17.94 -6.13
CA LEU A 10 -38.84 -17.40 -4.87
C LEU A 10 -40.24 -17.95 -4.61
N ASP A 11 -40.41 -18.55 -3.43
CA ASP A 11 -41.69 -19.02 -2.93
C ASP A 11 -41.92 -18.55 -1.49
N ILE A 12 -43.09 -18.90 -0.93
CA ILE A 12 -43.46 -18.48 0.42
C ILE A 12 -42.49 -18.97 1.51
N SER A 13 -41.79 -20.09 1.31
CA SER A 13 -40.78 -20.58 2.26
C SER A 13 -39.59 -19.62 2.38
N LYS A 14 -39.37 -18.79 1.34
CA LYS A 14 -38.27 -17.80 1.27
C LYS A 14 -38.66 -16.42 1.77
N LEU A 15 -39.90 -16.20 2.24
CA LEU A 15 -40.37 -14.89 2.72
C LEU A 15 -39.41 -14.23 3.71
N LYS A 16 -38.96 -14.99 4.73
CA LYS A 16 -38.00 -14.48 5.74
C LYS A 16 -36.67 -14.05 5.12
N PHE A 17 -36.22 -14.78 4.11
CA PHE A 17 -34.97 -14.47 3.41
C PHE A 17 -35.13 -13.22 2.53
N VAL A 18 -36.23 -13.09 1.79
CA VAL A 18 -36.55 -11.90 0.98
C VAL A 18 -36.65 -10.64 1.84
N LEU A 19 -37.34 -10.70 2.99
CA LEU A 19 -37.41 -9.60 3.94
C LEU A 19 -36.04 -9.20 4.47
N LYS A 20 -35.19 -10.18 4.77
CA LYS A 20 -33.84 -9.94 5.27
C LYS A 20 -32.96 -9.25 4.21
N VAL A 21 -33.06 -9.65 2.96
CA VAL A 21 -32.38 -9.02 1.82
C VAL A 21 -32.81 -7.56 1.66
N LEU A 22 -34.12 -7.30 1.63
CA LEU A 22 -34.66 -5.93 1.51
C LEU A 22 -34.22 -5.05 2.68
N LYS A 23 -34.20 -5.60 3.91
CA LYS A 23 -33.69 -4.89 5.09
C LYS A 23 -32.19 -4.61 5.00
N HIS A 24 -31.39 -5.57 4.53
CA HIS A 24 -29.95 -5.42 4.36
C HIS A 24 -29.62 -4.27 3.40
N TYR A 25 -30.32 -4.21 2.27
CA TYR A 25 -30.20 -3.12 1.29
C TYR A 25 -31.03 -1.88 1.64
N LYS A 26 -31.53 -1.75 2.88
CA LYS A 26 -32.21 -0.56 3.42
C LYS A 26 -33.43 -0.10 2.58
N PHE A 27 -34.25 -1.05 2.12
CA PHE A 27 -35.50 -0.74 1.43
C PHE A 27 -36.44 0.14 2.30
N PRO A 28 -37.05 1.21 1.75
CA PRO A 28 -37.97 2.06 2.49
C PRO A 28 -39.33 1.37 2.69
N GLU A 29 -39.50 0.67 3.82
CA GLU A 29 -40.73 -0.09 4.14
C GLU A 29 -42.03 0.72 4.01
N ALA A 30 -41.99 2.04 4.22
CA ALA A 30 -43.13 2.94 4.04
C ALA A 30 -43.70 2.96 2.61
N ARG A 31 -42.90 2.58 1.59
CA ARG A 31 -43.30 2.55 0.18
C ARG A 31 -43.81 1.18 -0.28
N TRP A 32 -44.15 0.28 0.64
CA TRP A 32 -44.63 -1.07 0.33
C TRP A 32 -45.85 -1.09 -0.61
N PHE A 33 -46.73 -0.07 -0.57
CA PHE A 33 -47.94 -0.03 -1.38
C PHE A 33 -47.60 0.14 -2.86
N GLU A 34 -46.79 1.15 -3.19
CA GLU A 34 -46.27 1.38 -4.54
C GLU A 34 -45.43 0.19 -5.02
N PHE A 35 -44.66 -0.42 -4.13
CA PHE A 35 -43.92 -1.65 -4.42
C PHE A 35 -44.82 -2.83 -4.80
N GLY A 36 -45.91 -3.03 -4.07
CA GLY A 36 -46.90 -4.06 -4.35
C GLY A 36 -47.54 -3.92 -5.73
N LEU A 37 -47.84 -2.68 -6.15
CA LEU A 37 -48.40 -2.40 -7.49
C LEU A 37 -47.41 -2.82 -8.59
N ASN A 38 -46.14 -2.44 -8.47
CA ASN A 38 -45.11 -2.79 -9.45
C ASN A 38 -44.76 -4.29 -9.46
N LEU A 39 -45.06 -5.01 -8.37
CA LEU A 39 -44.98 -6.47 -8.30
C LEU A 39 -46.21 -7.16 -8.95
N GLY A 40 -47.19 -6.39 -9.43
CA GLY A 40 -48.38 -6.88 -10.12
C GLY A 40 -49.59 -7.16 -9.22
N LEU A 41 -49.54 -6.80 -7.93
CA LEU A 41 -50.70 -6.91 -7.03
C LEU A 41 -51.75 -5.86 -7.37
N LEU A 42 -53.02 -6.24 -7.28
CA LEU A 42 -54.14 -5.37 -7.60
C LEU A 42 -54.39 -4.39 -6.44
N TYR A 43 -54.84 -3.19 -6.79
CA TYR A 43 -55.17 -2.15 -5.80
C TYR A 43 -56.10 -2.65 -4.67
N PRO A 44 -57.20 -3.42 -4.92
CA PRO A 44 -58.05 -3.92 -3.85
C PRO A 44 -57.32 -4.84 -2.86
N THR A 45 -56.35 -5.62 -3.34
CA THR A 45 -55.53 -6.50 -2.51
C THR A 45 -54.62 -5.70 -1.57
N LEU A 46 -54.03 -4.61 -2.08
CA LEU A 46 -53.17 -3.72 -1.29
C LEU A 46 -53.98 -2.86 -0.31
N GLU A 47 -55.13 -2.35 -0.72
CA GLU A 47 -56.05 -1.58 0.14
C GLU A 47 -56.56 -2.42 1.32
N ALA A 48 -56.82 -3.72 1.09
CA ALA A 48 -57.17 -4.66 2.16
C ALA A 48 -56.02 -4.85 3.17
N ILE A 49 -54.78 -4.92 2.71
CA ILE A 49 -53.59 -5.01 3.58
C ILE A 49 -53.44 -3.73 4.41
N GLU A 50 -53.57 -2.56 3.77
CA GLU A 50 -53.45 -1.27 4.45
C GLU A 50 -54.53 -1.09 5.52
N SER A 51 -55.76 -1.48 5.21
CA SER A 51 -56.89 -1.42 6.14
C SER A 51 -56.69 -2.34 7.35
N ALA A 52 -56.11 -3.53 7.15
CA ALA A 52 -55.88 -4.52 8.22
C ALA A 52 -54.68 -4.18 9.13
N HIS A 53 -53.67 -3.47 8.61
CA HIS A 53 -52.40 -3.22 9.29
C HIS A 53 -51.99 -1.75 9.31
N ARG A 54 -52.98 -0.86 9.40
CA ARG A 54 -52.79 0.59 9.36
C ARG A 54 -51.74 1.06 10.37
N GLY A 55 -50.77 1.85 9.89
CA GLY A 55 -49.70 2.42 10.71
C GLY A 55 -48.53 1.49 11.01
N ASN A 56 -48.48 0.28 10.43
CA ASN A 56 -47.35 -0.64 10.56
C ASN A 56 -46.77 -1.05 9.19
N PRO A 57 -45.90 -0.22 8.58
CA PRO A 57 -45.32 -0.48 7.26
C PRO A 57 -44.58 -1.81 7.16
N SER A 58 -43.90 -2.24 8.23
CA SER A 58 -43.17 -3.52 8.26
C SER A 58 -44.11 -4.71 8.11
N ARG A 59 -45.25 -4.68 8.82
CA ARG A 59 -46.30 -5.69 8.70
C ARG A 59 -46.93 -5.66 7.31
N CYS A 60 -47.23 -4.47 6.79
CA CYS A 60 -47.81 -4.35 5.45
C CYS A 60 -46.86 -4.87 4.35
N LEU A 61 -45.56 -4.58 4.43
CA LEU A 61 -44.56 -5.11 3.51
C LEU A 61 -44.50 -6.64 3.56
N MET A 62 -44.53 -7.22 4.75
CA MET A 62 -44.53 -8.68 4.91
C MET A 62 -45.78 -9.33 4.29
N GLU A 63 -46.96 -8.76 4.52
CA GLU A 63 -48.21 -9.27 3.92
C GLU A 63 -48.23 -9.06 2.40
N CYS A 64 -47.72 -7.92 1.91
CA CYS A 64 -47.56 -7.63 0.48
C CYS A 64 -46.67 -8.68 -0.20
N LEU A 65 -45.48 -8.94 0.34
CA LEU A 65 -44.58 -9.98 -0.17
C LEU A 65 -45.18 -11.38 -0.03
N THR A 66 -45.95 -11.65 1.03
CA THR A 66 -46.69 -12.91 1.17
C THR A 66 -47.64 -13.10 0.00
N LYS A 67 -48.47 -12.11 -0.32
CA LYS A 67 -49.42 -12.15 -1.44
C LYS A 67 -48.73 -12.32 -2.78
N TRP A 68 -47.62 -11.64 -2.99
CA TRP A 68 -46.80 -11.79 -4.20
C TRP A 68 -46.22 -13.20 -4.34
N LEU A 69 -45.56 -13.72 -3.29
CA LEU A 69 -44.95 -15.06 -3.27
C LEU A 69 -45.99 -16.19 -3.42
N THR A 70 -47.23 -15.98 -2.97
CA THR A 70 -48.33 -16.94 -3.12
C THR A 70 -49.12 -16.80 -4.41
N LYS A 71 -48.80 -15.83 -5.28
CA LYS A 71 -49.58 -15.51 -6.51
C LYS A 71 -51.06 -15.23 -6.20
N ALA A 72 -51.31 -14.36 -5.22
CA ALA A 72 -52.68 -14.07 -4.78
C ALA A 72 -53.56 -13.43 -5.85
N ASP A 73 -52.94 -12.66 -6.78
CA ASP A 73 -53.62 -12.03 -7.91
C ASP A 73 -53.07 -12.59 -9.23
N ASP A 74 -53.94 -12.82 -10.22
CA ASP A 74 -53.57 -13.36 -11.53
C ASP A 74 -52.52 -12.49 -12.27
N ASN A 75 -52.60 -11.17 -12.05
CA ASN A 75 -51.72 -10.17 -12.64
C ASN A 75 -50.27 -10.23 -12.10
N VAL A 76 -49.99 -10.96 -11.02
CA VAL A 76 -48.60 -11.20 -10.58
C VAL A 76 -47.82 -11.98 -11.64
N THR A 77 -48.48 -12.90 -12.34
CA THR A 77 -47.84 -13.75 -13.35
C THR A 77 -47.63 -13.06 -14.71
N THR A 78 -48.33 -11.95 -14.96
CA THR A 78 -48.19 -11.16 -16.19
C THR A 78 -46.98 -10.22 -16.11
N VAL A 79 -46.61 -9.76 -14.91
CA VAL A 79 -45.40 -8.94 -14.67
C VAL A 79 -44.11 -9.74 -14.84
N GLY A 80 -44.12 -11.03 -14.49
CA GLY A 80 -42.99 -11.93 -14.74
C GLY A 80 -42.95 -13.14 -13.79
N PRO A 81 -41.93 -14.01 -13.92
CA PRO A 81 -41.71 -15.10 -12.98
C PRO A 81 -41.34 -14.57 -11.59
N ILE A 82 -41.64 -15.32 -10.53
CA ILE A 82 -41.31 -14.92 -9.14
C ILE A 82 -39.83 -15.25 -8.87
N ILE A 83 -38.96 -14.32 -9.28
CA ILE A 83 -37.50 -14.40 -9.17
C ILE A 83 -36.94 -13.04 -8.75
N TRP A 84 -35.67 -12.99 -8.34
CA TRP A 84 -34.99 -11.75 -7.92
C TRP A 84 -34.98 -10.67 -8.99
N LYS A 85 -34.86 -11.04 -10.27
CA LYS A 85 -34.88 -10.09 -11.39
C LYS A 85 -36.20 -9.31 -11.48
N THR A 86 -37.34 -9.98 -11.28
CA THR A 86 -38.66 -9.35 -11.27
C THR A 86 -38.80 -8.39 -10.09
N LEU A 87 -38.32 -8.80 -8.92
CA LEU A 87 -38.29 -7.94 -7.73
C LEU A 87 -37.41 -6.69 -7.94
N ALA A 88 -36.22 -6.85 -8.52
CA ALA A 88 -35.32 -5.74 -8.83
C ALA A 88 -35.90 -4.78 -9.89
N ASN A 89 -36.63 -5.29 -10.88
CA ASN A 89 -37.33 -4.46 -11.86
C ASN A 89 -38.43 -3.62 -11.20
N ALA A 90 -39.25 -4.21 -10.32
CA ALA A 90 -40.27 -3.48 -9.57
C ALA A 90 -39.66 -2.34 -8.73
N LEU A 91 -38.51 -2.57 -8.10
CA LEU A 91 -37.77 -1.52 -7.37
C LEU A 91 -37.24 -0.40 -8.27
N ARG A 92 -36.82 -0.75 -9.50
CA ARG A 92 -36.32 0.21 -10.49
C ARG A 92 -37.43 1.15 -10.96
N GLU A 93 -38.64 0.62 -11.16
CA GLU A 93 -39.82 1.39 -11.54
C GLU A 93 -40.27 2.38 -10.47
N MET A 94 -39.95 2.12 -9.19
CA MET A 94 -40.20 3.04 -8.06
C MET A 94 -39.08 4.09 -7.85
N ASP A 95 -38.11 4.19 -8.75
CA ASP A 95 -36.92 5.03 -8.60
C ASP A 95 -36.02 4.66 -7.40
N VAL A 96 -36.14 3.45 -6.84
CA VAL A 96 -35.23 2.91 -5.80
C VAL A 96 -34.03 2.22 -6.49
N LYS A 97 -33.30 2.99 -7.30
CA LYS A 97 -32.29 2.47 -8.24
C LYS A 97 -31.12 1.77 -7.56
N SER A 98 -30.61 2.27 -6.43
CA SER A 98 -29.47 1.66 -5.72
C SER A 98 -29.79 0.23 -5.26
N VAL A 99 -30.89 0.05 -4.52
CA VAL A 99 -31.37 -1.26 -4.02
C VAL A 99 -31.65 -2.21 -5.17
N ALA A 100 -32.26 -1.72 -6.27
CA ALA A 100 -32.51 -2.51 -7.46
C ALA A 100 -31.21 -3.01 -8.11
N ILE A 101 -30.19 -2.17 -8.18
CA ILE A 101 -28.86 -2.52 -8.72
C ILE A 101 -28.21 -3.57 -7.82
N ASP A 102 -28.20 -3.37 -6.51
CA ASP A 102 -27.53 -4.28 -5.56
C ASP A 102 -28.19 -5.67 -5.56
N ILE A 103 -29.53 -5.73 -5.52
CA ILE A 103 -30.26 -7.00 -5.61
C ILE A 103 -30.02 -7.67 -6.97
N SER A 104 -30.01 -6.90 -8.07
CA SER A 104 -29.76 -7.45 -9.40
C SER A 104 -28.34 -7.96 -9.56
N LYS A 105 -27.36 -7.34 -8.91
CA LYS A 105 -25.95 -7.73 -8.97
C LYS A 105 -25.67 -8.94 -8.09
N THR A 106 -26.23 -8.99 -6.88
CA THR A 106 -25.87 -10.02 -5.90
C THR A 106 -26.86 -11.19 -5.91
N MET A 107 -28.16 -10.92 -5.86
CA MET A 107 -29.16 -11.97 -5.65
C MET A 107 -29.59 -12.66 -6.94
N ALA A 108 -29.55 -11.94 -8.06
CA ALA A 108 -29.85 -12.46 -9.40
C ALA A 108 -28.59 -12.90 -10.17
N ASP A 109 -27.42 -12.88 -9.54
CA ASP A 109 -26.19 -13.43 -10.11
C ASP A 109 -26.29 -14.97 -10.21
N PRO A 110 -25.97 -15.58 -11.37
CA PRO A 110 -26.10 -17.02 -11.57
C PRO A 110 -25.33 -17.90 -10.58
N VAL A 111 -24.15 -17.49 -10.14
CA VAL A 111 -23.32 -18.28 -9.19
C VAL A 111 -23.88 -18.16 -7.78
N SER A 112 -24.33 -16.98 -7.43
CA SER A 112 -25.05 -16.70 -6.18
C SER A 112 -26.39 -17.44 -6.13
N GLU A 113 -27.11 -17.59 -7.24
CA GLU A 113 -28.34 -18.39 -7.33
C GLU A 113 -28.08 -19.89 -7.07
N ILE A 114 -26.95 -20.43 -7.54
CA ILE A 114 -26.52 -21.79 -7.18
C ILE A 114 -26.31 -21.90 -5.68
N LEU A 115 -25.55 -20.97 -5.09
CA LEU A 115 -25.26 -20.99 -3.65
C LEU A 115 -26.53 -20.82 -2.80
N GLN A 116 -27.51 -20.03 -3.27
CA GLN A 116 -28.81 -19.86 -2.62
C GLN A 116 -29.60 -21.17 -2.48
N CYS A 117 -29.46 -22.12 -3.41
CA CYS A 117 -30.06 -23.45 -3.29
C CYS A 117 -29.57 -24.22 -2.06
N TYR A 118 -28.36 -23.92 -1.60
CA TYR A 118 -27.68 -24.62 -0.50
C TYR A 118 -27.72 -23.88 0.84
N ILE A 119 -28.26 -22.65 0.91
CA ILE A 119 -28.35 -21.85 2.16
C ILE A 119 -28.93 -22.66 3.33
N GLY A 120 -29.98 -23.46 3.07
CA GLY A 120 -30.62 -24.25 4.12
C GLY A 120 -29.69 -25.31 4.72
N ARG A 121 -28.85 -25.94 3.90
CA ARG A 121 -27.84 -26.92 4.34
C ARG A 121 -26.63 -26.22 4.95
N LEU A 122 -26.18 -25.10 4.37
CA LEU A 122 -25.07 -24.28 4.90
C LEU A 122 -25.37 -23.71 6.28
N ALA A 123 -26.63 -23.32 6.53
CA ALA A 123 -27.08 -22.85 7.83
C ALA A 123 -26.99 -23.92 8.94
N GLN A 124 -26.96 -25.20 8.58
CA GLN A 124 -26.85 -26.32 9.52
C GLN A 124 -25.39 -26.72 9.79
N VAL A 125 -24.44 -26.24 8.99
CA VAL A 125 -23.02 -26.51 9.17
C VAL A 125 -22.49 -25.63 10.30
N VAL A 126 -21.77 -26.25 11.23
CA VAL A 126 -20.98 -25.55 12.26
C VAL A 126 -19.52 -25.62 11.83
N LEU A 127 -18.92 -24.45 11.60
CA LEU A 127 -17.51 -24.37 11.20
C LEU A 127 -16.59 -24.37 12.43
N THR A 128 -15.34 -24.78 12.25
CA THR A 128 -14.31 -24.55 13.26
C THR A 128 -13.95 -23.07 13.29
N GLU A 129 -13.42 -22.56 14.40
CA GLU A 129 -12.96 -21.16 14.47
C GLU A 129 -11.92 -20.84 13.38
N GLU A 130 -11.04 -21.80 13.09
CA GLU A 130 -10.05 -21.71 12.02
C GLU A 130 -10.69 -21.55 10.64
N SER A 131 -11.72 -22.33 10.31
CA SER A 131 -12.44 -22.15 9.04
C SER A 131 -13.11 -20.78 8.94
N VAL A 132 -13.58 -20.21 10.05
CA VAL A 132 -14.14 -18.84 10.07
C VAL A 132 -13.05 -17.78 9.88
N ASP A 133 -11.86 -17.99 10.45
CA ASP A 133 -10.70 -17.13 10.19
C ASP A 133 -10.30 -17.17 8.71
N LEU A 134 -10.29 -18.37 8.09
CA LEU A 134 -10.04 -18.52 6.66
C LEU A 134 -11.09 -17.80 5.80
N LEU A 135 -12.38 -17.82 6.18
CA LEU A 135 -13.43 -17.06 5.48
C LEU A 135 -13.13 -15.55 5.49
N HIS A 136 -12.62 -15.03 6.60
CA HIS A 136 -12.25 -13.62 6.70
C HIS A 136 -10.99 -13.31 5.87
N THR A 137 -9.94 -14.11 6.03
CA THR A 137 -8.66 -13.91 5.33
C THR A 137 -8.82 -14.00 3.81
N GLU A 138 -9.68 -14.90 3.32
CA GLU A 138 -9.99 -15.03 1.90
C GLU A 138 -11.04 -14.01 1.40
N GLY A 139 -11.47 -13.07 2.24
CA GLY A 139 -12.35 -11.97 1.84
C GLY A 139 -13.79 -12.39 1.54
N LEU A 140 -14.27 -13.50 2.12
CA LEU A 140 -15.67 -13.95 2.04
C LEU A 140 -16.55 -13.27 3.09
N ILE A 141 -15.99 -12.86 4.23
CA ILE A 141 -16.69 -12.13 5.30
C ILE A 141 -15.86 -10.95 5.83
N SER A 142 -16.53 -9.93 6.36
CA SER A 142 -15.87 -8.77 6.98
C SER A 142 -15.40 -9.05 8.42
N LYS A 143 -14.46 -8.24 8.93
CA LYS A 143 -13.96 -8.30 10.32
C LYS A 143 -15.07 -8.17 11.36
N ASP A 144 -16.04 -7.29 11.12
CA ASP A 144 -17.22 -7.13 12.00
C ASP A 144 -18.10 -8.38 12.02
N THR A 145 -18.14 -9.11 10.90
CA THR A 145 -18.90 -10.35 10.78
C THR A 145 -18.17 -11.53 11.42
N LEU A 146 -16.84 -11.58 11.31
CA LEU A 146 -15.99 -12.58 11.95
C LEU A 146 -16.26 -12.67 13.45
N THR A 147 -16.23 -11.53 14.16
CA THR A 147 -16.47 -11.47 15.60
C THR A 147 -17.89 -11.94 15.96
N LYS A 148 -18.89 -11.54 15.18
CA LYS A 148 -20.29 -11.95 15.33
C LYS A 148 -20.48 -13.46 15.12
N VAL A 149 -19.87 -14.03 14.09
CA VAL A 149 -19.95 -15.47 13.79
C VAL A 149 -19.30 -16.30 14.88
N LYS A 150 -18.11 -15.91 15.36
CA LYS A 150 -17.44 -16.58 16.47
C LYS A 150 -18.27 -16.52 17.76
N SER A 151 -18.86 -15.37 18.08
CA SER A 151 -19.76 -15.23 19.25
C SER A 151 -21.05 -16.07 19.16
N CYS A 152 -21.45 -16.47 17.95
CA CYS A 152 -22.65 -17.27 17.67
C CYS A 152 -22.33 -18.74 17.39
N GLY A 153 -21.16 -19.23 17.82
CA GLY A 153 -20.78 -20.65 17.68
C GLY A 153 -20.48 -21.05 16.23
N CYS A 154 -19.88 -20.15 15.44
CA CYS A 154 -19.37 -20.43 14.09
C CYS A 154 -20.42 -20.88 13.05
N SER A 155 -21.68 -20.46 13.23
CA SER A 155 -22.78 -20.72 12.29
C SER A 155 -22.90 -19.63 11.22
N LEU A 156 -23.09 -20.02 9.96
CA LEU A 156 -23.24 -19.10 8.81
C LEU A 156 -24.68 -18.61 8.61
N VAL A 157 -25.42 -18.35 9.68
CA VAL A 157 -26.83 -17.93 9.59
C VAL A 157 -26.97 -16.42 9.49
N GLY A 158 -27.70 -15.97 8.48
CA GLY A 158 -28.16 -14.59 8.42
C GLY A 158 -27.22 -13.67 7.67
N ASP A 159 -26.69 -12.63 8.35
CA ASP A 159 -25.89 -11.58 7.71
C ASP A 159 -24.58 -12.13 7.08
N PRO A 160 -23.89 -13.11 7.69
CA PRO A 160 -22.72 -13.74 7.08
C PRO A 160 -23.03 -14.36 5.71
N MET A 161 -24.18 -15.03 5.57
CA MET A 161 -24.57 -15.65 4.30
C MET A 161 -24.82 -14.61 3.20
N LEU A 162 -25.35 -13.43 3.54
CA LEU A 162 -25.53 -12.35 2.57
C LEU A 162 -24.20 -11.77 2.09
N LEU A 163 -23.22 -11.65 2.99
CA LEU A 163 -21.87 -11.20 2.62
C LEU A 163 -21.15 -12.22 1.75
N ILE A 164 -21.27 -13.51 2.07
CA ILE A 164 -20.72 -14.59 1.23
C ILE A 164 -21.35 -14.55 -0.17
N LEU A 165 -22.66 -14.37 -0.28
CA LEU A 165 -23.33 -14.21 -1.57
C LEU A 165 -22.82 -12.97 -2.33
N SER A 166 -22.63 -11.84 -1.65
CA SER A 166 -22.06 -10.63 -2.26
C SER A 166 -20.63 -10.87 -2.76
N ALA A 167 -19.78 -11.50 -1.94
CA ALA A 167 -18.40 -11.80 -2.29
C ALA A 167 -18.34 -12.74 -3.50
N VAL A 168 -19.18 -13.77 -3.54
CA VAL A 168 -19.27 -14.70 -4.67
C VAL A 168 -19.82 -14.02 -5.93
N ALA A 169 -20.80 -13.12 -5.81
CA ALA A 169 -21.31 -12.36 -6.95
C ALA A 169 -20.27 -11.41 -7.57
N GLU A 170 -19.41 -10.83 -6.73
CA GLU A 170 -18.31 -9.97 -7.16
C GLU A 170 -17.18 -10.75 -7.82
N ASP A 171 -16.87 -11.95 -7.30
CA ASP A 171 -15.82 -12.83 -7.79
C ASP A 171 -16.26 -14.29 -7.69
N HIS A 172 -16.63 -14.86 -8.84
CA HIS A 172 -17.12 -16.24 -8.94
C HIS A 172 -16.09 -17.28 -8.46
N SER A 173 -14.78 -16.97 -8.47
CA SER A 173 -13.74 -17.87 -7.96
C SER A 173 -13.86 -18.09 -6.45
N LYS A 174 -14.44 -17.14 -5.72
CA LYS A 174 -14.67 -17.25 -4.27
C LYS A 174 -15.65 -18.36 -3.90
N LEU A 175 -16.47 -18.84 -4.85
CA LEU A 175 -17.28 -20.04 -4.60
C LEU A 175 -16.38 -21.27 -4.40
N CYS A 176 -15.31 -21.40 -5.21
CA CYS A 176 -14.32 -22.47 -5.07
C CYS A 176 -13.51 -22.32 -3.77
N THR A 177 -13.22 -21.08 -3.37
CA THR A 177 -12.57 -20.80 -2.08
C THR A 177 -13.46 -21.21 -0.91
N LEU A 178 -14.75 -20.83 -0.94
CA LEU A 178 -15.73 -21.23 0.07
C LEU A 178 -15.83 -22.75 0.16
N THR A 179 -15.96 -23.45 -0.97
CA THR A 179 -16.04 -24.91 -0.95
C THR A 179 -14.75 -25.56 -0.46
N SER A 180 -13.58 -25.01 -0.78
CA SER A 180 -12.30 -25.48 -0.25
C SER A 180 -12.21 -25.34 1.28
N ILE A 181 -12.72 -24.22 1.83
CA ILE A 181 -12.82 -24.03 3.28
C ILE A 181 -13.81 -25.03 3.89
N LEU A 182 -14.96 -25.25 3.26
CA LEU A 182 -15.95 -26.23 3.72
C LEU A 182 -15.40 -27.67 3.72
N MET A 183 -14.57 -28.04 2.73
CA MET A 183 -13.92 -29.36 2.66
C MET A 183 -13.00 -29.64 3.85
N LYS A 184 -12.51 -28.61 4.55
CA LYS A 184 -11.70 -28.76 5.78
C LYS A 184 -12.54 -29.23 6.98
N SER A 185 -13.88 -29.15 6.91
CA SER A 185 -14.79 -29.71 7.91
C SER A 185 -15.42 -31.00 7.41
N LYS A 186 -15.25 -32.09 8.16
CA LYS A 186 -15.80 -33.42 7.84
C LYS A 186 -17.31 -33.39 7.61
N GLU A 187 -18.02 -32.53 8.33
CA GLU A 187 -19.48 -32.38 8.27
C GLU A 187 -19.94 -31.68 6.98
N ALA A 188 -19.06 -30.92 6.34
CA ALA A 188 -19.38 -30.09 5.17
C ALA A 188 -18.79 -30.58 3.85
N VAL A 189 -17.96 -31.64 3.86
CA VAL A 189 -17.35 -32.24 2.63
C VAL A 189 -18.42 -32.57 1.58
N SER A 190 -19.45 -33.34 1.96
CA SER A 190 -20.51 -33.74 1.01
C SER A 190 -21.26 -32.54 0.41
N LEU A 191 -21.50 -31.51 1.23
CA LEU A 191 -22.15 -30.29 0.80
C LEU A 191 -21.27 -29.49 -0.17
N ALA A 192 -19.98 -29.39 0.12
CA ALA A 192 -19.00 -28.73 -0.74
C ALA A 192 -18.88 -29.45 -2.10
N SER A 193 -18.86 -30.78 -2.12
CA SER A 193 -18.88 -31.58 -3.36
C SER A 193 -20.12 -31.29 -4.20
N ASP A 194 -21.30 -31.28 -3.59
CA ASP A 194 -22.57 -31.02 -4.30
C ASP A 194 -22.57 -29.63 -4.96
N ILE A 195 -22.07 -28.61 -4.25
CA ILE A 195 -21.96 -27.23 -4.76
C ILE A 195 -21.00 -27.17 -5.95
N ILE A 196 -19.81 -27.78 -5.82
CA ILE A 196 -18.79 -27.82 -6.89
C ILE A 196 -19.33 -28.52 -8.13
N ILE A 197 -20.04 -29.64 -7.97
CA ILE A 197 -20.61 -30.41 -9.08
C ILE A 197 -21.67 -29.59 -9.82
N GLU A 198 -22.57 -28.90 -9.10
CA GLU A 198 -23.62 -28.09 -9.74
C GLU A 198 -23.02 -26.85 -10.43
N TYR A 199 -21.97 -26.26 -9.84
CA TYR A 199 -21.21 -25.17 -10.46
C TYR A 199 -20.51 -25.61 -11.75
N GLY A 200 -19.77 -26.73 -11.73
CA GLY A 200 -19.09 -27.26 -12.92
C GLY A 200 -20.04 -27.67 -14.05
N LYS A 201 -21.25 -28.14 -13.71
CA LYS A 201 -22.31 -28.41 -14.72
C LYS A 201 -22.85 -27.13 -15.35
N SER A 202 -22.94 -26.05 -14.59
CA SER A 202 -23.50 -24.77 -15.04
C SER A 202 -22.46 -23.90 -15.76
N PHE A 203 -21.17 -24.06 -15.44
CA PHE A 203 -20.05 -23.30 -15.99
C PHE A 203 -18.88 -24.21 -16.43
N PRO A 204 -19.00 -24.93 -17.57
CA PRO A 204 -17.99 -25.90 -18.00
C PRO A 204 -16.61 -25.31 -18.31
N SER A 205 -16.53 -24.03 -18.65
CA SER A 205 -15.27 -23.32 -18.92
C SER A 205 -14.44 -23.02 -17.66
N ALA A 206 -15.02 -23.17 -16.46
CA ALA A 206 -14.33 -22.97 -15.17
C ALA A 206 -13.64 -24.23 -14.63
N VAL A 207 -13.79 -25.38 -15.31
CA VAL A 207 -13.34 -26.70 -14.84
C VAL A 207 -11.81 -26.83 -14.76
N THR A 208 -11.05 -25.99 -15.45
CA THR A 208 -9.57 -25.98 -15.43
C THR A 208 -8.96 -25.55 -14.08
N VAL A 209 -9.77 -25.02 -13.15
CA VAL A 209 -9.34 -24.52 -11.83
C VAL A 209 -9.81 -25.43 -10.68
N MET A 210 -10.56 -26.50 -10.96
CA MET A 210 -11.21 -27.30 -9.91
C MET A 210 -10.37 -28.50 -9.44
N PRO A 211 -10.43 -28.86 -8.13
CA PRO A 211 -9.79 -30.08 -7.62
C PRO A 211 -10.51 -31.32 -8.17
N SER A 212 -9.74 -32.30 -8.65
CA SER A 212 -10.26 -33.58 -9.11
C SER A 212 -10.74 -34.41 -7.91
N CYS A 213 -12.05 -34.54 -7.74
CA CYS A 213 -12.62 -35.53 -6.84
C CYS A 213 -12.55 -36.90 -7.53
N GLN A 214 -11.61 -37.76 -7.14
CA GLN A 214 -11.65 -39.18 -7.55
C GLN A 214 -12.68 -39.94 -6.73
N GLU A 215 -13.52 -40.71 -7.43
CA GLU A 215 -14.51 -41.62 -6.88
C GLU A 215 -13.82 -42.73 -6.05
N GLY A 216 -13.96 -42.65 -4.73
CA GLY A 216 -13.75 -43.79 -3.83
C GLY A 216 -14.89 -44.80 -4.02
N SER A 217 -14.52 -46.04 -4.29
CA SER A 217 -15.37 -47.13 -4.74
C SER A 217 -16.57 -47.40 -3.83
N THR A 218 -17.78 -47.33 -4.37
CA THR A 218 -18.93 -48.09 -3.84
C THR A 218 -19.51 -48.97 -4.94
N SER A 219 -19.29 -50.26 -4.78
CA SER A 219 -19.83 -51.35 -5.57
C SER A 219 -21.37 -51.38 -5.53
N THR A 220 -22.03 -51.18 -6.67
CA THR A 220 -23.33 -51.78 -6.96
C THR A 220 -23.50 -52.10 -8.45
N SER A 221 -23.32 -53.38 -8.76
CA SER A 221 -23.97 -54.18 -9.82
C SER A 221 -25.00 -53.47 -10.72
N SER A 222 -24.77 -53.46 -12.04
CA SER A 222 -25.66 -54.13 -13.00
C SER A 222 -25.09 -54.20 -14.43
N ARG A 223 -24.96 -55.45 -14.88
CA ARG A 223 -24.89 -56.04 -16.23
C ARG A 223 -25.20 -55.17 -17.48
N SER A 224 -24.32 -55.41 -18.47
CA SER A 224 -24.60 -55.84 -19.86
C SER A 224 -24.91 -54.77 -20.91
N GLY A 225 -24.13 -54.77 -21.99
CA GLY A 225 -24.53 -54.13 -23.25
C GLY A 225 -23.37 -53.89 -24.23
N GLN A 226 -23.04 -54.92 -25.00
CA GLN A 226 -22.05 -54.99 -26.07
C GLN A 226 -22.44 -54.16 -27.31
N LEU A 227 -21.47 -53.95 -28.23
CA LEU A 227 -21.53 -53.55 -29.66
C LEU A 227 -21.07 -52.10 -29.94
N GLN A 228 -19.92 -51.89 -30.61
CA GLN A 228 -19.70 -51.89 -32.09
C GLN A 228 -20.56 -50.79 -32.76
N ASP A 229 -20.09 -49.89 -33.62
CA ASP A 229 -19.02 -50.00 -34.61
C ASP A 229 -18.71 -48.62 -35.24
N SER A 230 -17.47 -48.48 -35.73
CA SER A 230 -16.95 -47.75 -36.91
C SER A 230 -17.65 -46.53 -37.58
N SER A 231 -16.83 -45.47 -37.82
CA SER A 231 -16.49 -44.78 -39.10
C SER A 231 -17.64 -44.24 -40.01
N SER A 232 -17.62 -43.12 -40.75
CA SER A 232 -16.58 -42.28 -41.38
C SER A 232 -17.27 -41.01 -41.96
N GLU A 233 -16.50 -39.93 -42.15
CA GLU A 233 -16.52 -38.95 -43.27
C GLU A 233 -17.85 -38.21 -43.62
N THR A 234 -17.88 -36.89 -43.83
CA THR A 234 -17.16 -36.15 -44.89
C THR A 234 -16.98 -34.67 -44.55
N GLN A 235 -15.82 -34.12 -44.94
CA GLN A 235 -15.42 -32.70 -44.86
C GLN A 235 -16.19 -31.80 -45.85
N VAL A 236 -16.41 -30.53 -45.47
CA VAL A 236 -16.17 -29.36 -46.34
C VAL A 236 -15.58 -28.21 -45.51
N THR A 237 -14.52 -27.63 -46.05
CA THR A 237 -13.58 -26.64 -45.53
C THR A 237 -14.13 -25.21 -45.50
N THR A 238 -13.63 -24.39 -44.56
CA THR A 238 -13.03 -23.06 -44.83
C THR A 238 -12.34 -22.52 -43.58
N ASN A 239 -11.10 -22.06 -43.78
CA ASN A 239 -10.11 -21.72 -42.77
C ASN A 239 -10.35 -20.35 -42.10
N THR A 240 -10.06 -20.23 -40.80
CA THR A 240 -9.25 -19.13 -40.24
C THR A 240 -8.60 -19.58 -38.91
N ASP A 241 -7.31 -19.32 -38.79
CA ASP A 241 -6.35 -19.80 -37.80
C ASP A 241 -6.57 -19.35 -36.34
N ALA A 242 -6.27 -20.26 -35.41
CA ALA A 242 -5.36 -20.11 -34.26
C ALA A 242 -5.71 -21.17 -33.19
N THR A 243 -5.40 -22.43 -33.46
CA THR A 243 -5.49 -23.53 -32.49
C THR A 243 -4.43 -23.36 -31.41
N ALA A 244 -4.88 -23.18 -30.16
CA ALA A 244 -4.08 -23.50 -28.99
C ALA A 244 -3.74 -25.01 -29.05
N GLN A 245 -2.46 -25.31 -29.24
CA GLN A 245 -1.98 -26.68 -29.11
C GLN A 245 -2.17 -27.10 -27.65
N VAL A 246 -3.05 -28.08 -27.45
CA VAL A 246 -3.04 -28.89 -26.23
C VAL A 246 -1.77 -29.73 -26.32
N GLU A 247 -0.71 -29.30 -25.64
CA GLU A 247 0.46 -30.15 -25.40
C GLU A 247 0.01 -31.35 -24.57
N THR A 248 -0.09 -32.50 -25.24
CA THR A 248 -0.17 -33.79 -24.58
C THR A 248 1.14 -34.03 -23.83
N VAL A 249 1.09 -33.92 -22.50
CA VAL A 249 2.19 -34.28 -21.59
C VAL A 249 2.64 -35.71 -21.87
N ILE A 250 3.86 -35.86 -22.38
CA ILE A 250 4.49 -37.17 -22.62
C ILE A 250 5.05 -37.63 -21.27
N PHE A 251 4.33 -38.53 -20.58
CA PHE A 251 4.83 -39.20 -19.39
C PHE A 251 5.79 -40.34 -19.78
N TYR A 252 7.02 -40.33 -19.25
CA TYR A 252 7.90 -41.50 -19.34
C TYR A 252 7.44 -42.58 -18.34
N PRO A 253 7.30 -43.85 -18.75
CA PRO A 253 6.83 -44.95 -17.88
C PRO A 253 7.69 -45.18 -16.63
N ASP A 254 9.00 -44.90 -16.71
CA ASP A 254 9.95 -45.16 -15.63
C ASP A 254 9.75 -44.21 -14.43
N ASP A 255 9.38 -42.94 -14.67
CA ASP A 255 9.17 -41.94 -13.62
C ASP A 255 7.95 -42.25 -12.73
N LYS A 256 6.95 -42.96 -13.24
CA LYS A 256 5.79 -43.37 -12.43
C LYS A 256 6.17 -44.50 -11.46
N ALA A 257 6.98 -45.44 -11.93
CA ALA A 257 7.43 -46.58 -11.13
C ALA A 257 8.27 -46.13 -9.92
N GLU A 258 9.07 -45.07 -10.04
CA GLU A 258 9.83 -44.54 -8.90
C GLU A 258 8.94 -43.91 -7.82
N PHE A 259 7.92 -43.15 -8.22
CA PHE A 259 6.94 -42.60 -7.27
C PHE A 259 6.14 -43.71 -6.57
N ASP A 260 5.70 -44.72 -7.32
CA ASP A 260 5.00 -45.88 -6.77
C ASP A 260 5.89 -46.61 -5.75
N ARG A 261 7.18 -46.85 -6.08
CA ARG A 261 8.15 -47.45 -5.15
C ARG A 261 8.33 -46.63 -3.86
N MET A 262 8.41 -45.31 -3.97
CA MET A 262 8.56 -44.46 -2.79
C MET A 262 7.28 -44.41 -1.95
N GLY A 263 6.12 -44.49 -2.60
CA GLY A 263 4.83 -44.70 -1.96
C GLY A 263 4.78 -46.03 -1.19
N ASP A 264 5.24 -47.12 -1.81
CA ASP A 264 5.33 -48.45 -1.19
C ASP A 264 6.26 -48.44 0.02
N LEU A 265 7.46 -47.85 -0.10
CA LEU A 265 8.41 -47.67 1.01
C LEU A 265 7.80 -46.90 2.19
N ARG A 266 7.02 -45.84 1.91
CA ARG A 266 6.30 -45.08 2.96
C ARG A 266 5.24 -45.96 3.63
N GLY A 267 4.47 -46.70 2.84
CA GLY A 267 3.46 -47.64 3.33
C GLY A 267 4.09 -48.69 4.25
N THR A 268 5.20 -49.30 3.83
CA THR A 268 5.96 -50.26 4.64
C THR A 268 6.47 -49.65 5.94
N LEU A 269 7.03 -48.43 5.89
CA LEU A 269 7.48 -47.73 7.10
C LEU A 269 6.36 -47.56 8.12
N ILE A 270 5.18 -47.14 7.67
CA ILE A 270 4.02 -46.92 8.54
C ILE A 270 3.51 -48.25 9.12
N ASP A 271 3.39 -49.29 8.28
CA ASP A 271 2.94 -50.63 8.70
C ASP A 271 3.88 -51.25 9.74
N ASP A 272 5.19 -51.09 9.56
CA ASP A 272 6.20 -51.60 10.50
C ASP A 272 6.22 -50.81 11.83
N ILE A 273 5.98 -49.49 11.79
CA ILE A 273 6.03 -48.61 12.97
C ILE A 273 4.73 -48.66 13.78
N ALA A 274 3.56 -48.78 13.16
CA ALA A 274 2.27 -48.71 13.85
C ALA A 274 2.16 -49.70 15.05
N PRO A 275 2.56 -50.98 14.93
CA PRO A 275 2.58 -51.92 16.05
C PRO A 275 3.55 -51.51 17.18
N LEU A 276 4.67 -50.88 16.83
CA LEU A 276 5.66 -50.39 17.80
C LEU A 276 5.10 -49.20 18.60
N ILE A 277 4.38 -48.29 17.94
CA ILE A 277 3.66 -47.19 18.60
C ILE A 277 2.62 -47.76 19.55
N GLU A 278 1.76 -48.65 19.08
CA GLU A 278 0.65 -49.20 19.86
C GLU A 278 1.15 -49.84 21.17
N LYS A 279 2.28 -50.56 21.09
CA LYS A 279 2.92 -51.19 22.25
C LYS A 279 3.58 -50.21 23.22
N SER A 280 4.03 -49.06 22.73
CA SER A 280 4.85 -48.09 23.48
C SER A 280 4.03 -46.96 24.11
N ILE A 281 2.83 -46.69 23.62
CA ILE A 281 1.99 -45.61 24.16
C ILE A 281 1.32 -46.00 25.50
N PRO A 282 1.20 -45.07 26.46
CA PRO A 282 0.52 -45.34 27.72
C PRO A 282 -1.00 -45.55 27.58
N SER A 283 -1.62 -44.84 26.64
CA SER A 283 -3.03 -44.98 26.26
C SER A 283 -3.33 -44.19 24.98
N LEU A 284 -4.42 -44.54 24.28
CA LEU A 284 -4.89 -43.82 23.09
C LEU A 284 -5.17 -42.33 23.38
N ASN A 285 -5.77 -42.01 24.53
CA ASN A 285 -6.03 -40.62 24.93
C ASN A 285 -4.74 -39.82 25.18
N HIS A 286 -3.68 -40.49 25.65
CA HIS A 286 -2.39 -39.84 25.82
C HIS A 286 -1.78 -39.46 24.47
N LEU A 287 -1.84 -40.37 23.49
CA LEU A 287 -1.38 -40.10 22.12
C LEU A 287 -2.17 -38.95 21.48
N LYS A 288 -3.50 -38.98 21.54
CA LYS A 288 -4.35 -37.86 21.05
C LYS A 288 -4.02 -36.53 21.69
N THR A 289 -3.82 -36.52 23.01
CA THR A 289 -3.46 -35.30 23.75
C THR A 289 -2.09 -34.78 23.32
N TYR A 290 -1.13 -35.67 23.11
CA TYR A 290 0.20 -35.31 22.63
C TYR A 290 0.14 -34.75 21.20
N LEU A 291 -0.50 -35.46 20.28
CA LEU A 291 -0.66 -35.02 18.89
C LEU A 291 -1.38 -33.67 18.80
N GLY A 292 -2.47 -33.49 19.55
CA GLY A 292 -3.17 -32.21 19.62
C GLY A 292 -2.36 -31.09 20.29
N ARG A 293 -1.29 -31.39 21.03
CA ARG A 293 -0.34 -30.37 21.52
C ARG A 293 0.74 -30.05 20.50
N CYS A 294 1.21 -31.05 19.76
CA CYS A 294 2.19 -30.88 18.69
C CYS A 294 1.60 -30.14 17.49
N ARG A 295 0.36 -30.49 17.12
CA ARG A 295 -0.40 -29.98 15.99
C ARG A 295 -1.83 -29.67 16.43
N PRO A 296 -2.10 -28.47 16.97
CA PRO A 296 -3.42 -28.07 17.46
C PRO A 296 -4.56 -28.25 16.45
N GLU A 297 -4.26 -28.11 15.16
CA GLU A 297 -5.15 -28.32 14.01
C GLU A 297 -5.73 -29.74 13.95
N LEU A 298 -5.05 -30.74 14.52
CA LEU A 298 -5.53 -32.13 14.54
C LEU A 298 -6.55 -32.39 15.64
N LYS A 299 -6.70 -31.49 16.63
CA LYS A 299 -7.60 -31.71 17.78
C LYS A 299 -9.04 -32.09 17.40
N PRO A 300 -9.69 -31.46 16.39
CA PRO A 300 -11.04 -31.86 15.99
C PRO A 300 -11.07 -33.29 15.47
N ARG A 301 -10.17 -33.65 14.55
CA ARG A 301 -10.07 -35.00 13.96
C ARG A 301 -9.75 -36.07 15.01
N LEU A 302 -8.85 -35.76 15.94
CA LEU A 302 -8.45 -36.66 17.04
C LEU A 302 -9.56 -36.87 18.08
N LYS A 303 -10.49 -35.91 18.21
CA LYS A 303 -11.64 -36.03 19.11
C LYS A 303 -12.64 -37.07 18.60
N ASP A 304 -12.81 -37.15 17.28
CA ASP A 304 -13.76 -38.05 16.63
C ASP A 304 -13.18 -39.45 16.34
N ALA A 305 -11.85 -39.60 16.32
CA ALA A 305 -11.19 -40.89 16.23
C ALA A 305 -11.51 -41.74 17.46
N ASN A 306 -11.97 -42.98 17.33
CA ASN A 306 -12.37 -43.83 18.46
C ASN A 306 -11.45 -45.04 18.67
N SER A 307 -10.71 -45.44 17.63
CA SER A 307 -9.75 -46.55 17.66
C SER A 307 -8.29 -46.07 17.51
N PHE A 308 -7.33 -46.98 17.70
CA PHE A 308 -5.93 -46.73 17.37
C PHE A 308 -5.75 -46.55 15.87
N ASP A 309 -6.41 -47.39 15.07
CA ASP A 309 -6.41 -47.32 13.61
C ASP A 309 -6.92 -45.96 13.10
N ASP A 310 -7.99 -45.41 13.71
CA ASP A 310 -8.51 -44.08 13.36
C ASP A 310 -7.49 -42.97 13.64
N VAL A 311 -6.65 -43.13 14.68
CA VAL A 311 -5.59 -42.17 15.01
C VAL A 311 -4.39 -42.35 14.07
N MET A 312 -4.07 -43.58 13.68
CA MET A 312 -3.03 -43.83 12.68
C MET A 312 -3.45 -43.30 11.32
N GLU A 313 -4.70 -43.44 10.89
CA GLU A 313 -5.21 -42.84 9.64
C GLU A 313 -5.01 -41.32 9.63
N VAL A 314 -5.22 -40.64 10.78
CA VAL A 314 -4.92 -39.19 10.91
C VAL A 314 -3.42 -38.90 10.80
N ILE A 315 -2.55 -39.76 11.34
CA ILE A 315 -1.09 -39.60 11.23
C ILE A 315 -0.63 -39.85 9.79
N GLU A 316 -1.20 -40.84 9.11
CA GLU A 316 -0.91 -41.18 7.72
C GLU A 316 -1.26 -40.05 6.76
N ASP A 317 -2.43 -39.44 6.94
CA ASP A 317 -2.85 -38.27 6.15
C ASP A 317 -1.93 -37.06 6.32
N GLU A 318 -1.27 -36.98 7.48
CA GLU A 318 -0.32 -35.92 7.82
C GLU A 318 1.11 -36.19 7.36
N CYS A 319 1.38 -37.40 6.85
CA CYS A 319 2.67 -37.78 6.28
C CYS A 319 2.60 -37.79 4.75
N SER A 320 3.63 -37.27 4.10
CA SER A 320 3.77 -37.29 2.64
C SER A 320 4.94 -38.19 2.22
N ILE A 321 5.13 -38.37 0.91
CA ILE A 321 6.33 -39.04 0.37
C ILE A 321 7.62 -38.32 0.80
N THR A 322 7.56 -37.02 1.02
CA THR A 322 8.73 -36.18 1.29
C THR A 322 8.80 -35.70 2.74
N ASN A 323 7.79 -35.97 3.57
CA ASN A 323 7.73 -35.54 4.96
C ASN A 323 7.10 -36.61 5.86
N VAL A 324 7.92 -37.17 6.75
CA VAL A 324 7.52 -38.14 7.80
C VAL A 324 7.85 -37.62 9.21
N ALA A 325 8.06 -36.32 9.37
CA ALA A 325 8.53 -35.72 10.63
C ALA A 325 7.59 -35.95 11.83
N LEU A 326 6.29 -36.15 11.57
CA LEU A 326 5.32 -36.48 12.61
C LEU A 326 5.63 -37.85 13.23
N LEU A 327 5.96 -38.86 12.42
CA LEU A 327 6.36 -40.18 12.89
C LEU A 327 7.63 -40.10 13.74
N GLU A 328 8.64 -39.38 13.26
CA GLU A 328 9.89 -39.15 14.00
C GLU A 328 9.65 -38.48 15.36
N THR A 329 8.76 -37.48 15.40
CA THR A 329 8.37 -36.78 16.64
C THR A 329 7.67 -37.71 17.64
N ILE A 330 6.83 -38.63 17.15
CA ILE A 330 6.19 -39.66 17.99
C ILE A 330 7.24 -40.65 18.49
N MET A 331 8.14 -41.12 17.63
CA MET A 331 9.19 -42.09 18.00
C MET A 331 10.10 -41.54 19.10
N ASN A 332 10.54 -40.29 18.94
CA ASN A 332 11.39 -39.60 19.92
C ASN A 332 10.67 -39.44 21.25
N LYS A 333 9.37 -39.10 21.23
CA LYS A 333 8.57 -38.94 22.46
C LYS A 333 8.45 -40.22 23.27
N TYR A 334 8.26 -41.35 22.61
CA TYR A 334 8.06 -42.65 23.26
C TYR A 334 9.33 -43.51 23.31
N SER A 335 10.47 -42.96 22.86
CA SER A 335 11.80 -43.62 22.90
C SER A 335 11.81 -44.99 22.23
N ILE A 336 11.18 -45.10 21.07
CA ILE A 336 11.07 -46.35 20.29
C ILE A 336 12.37 -46.56 19.51
N GLN A 337 13.33 -47.26 20.13
CA GLN A 337 14.67 -47.44 19.54
C GLN A 337 14.66 -48.18 18.20
N ASP A 338 13.83 -49.21 18.05
CA ASP A 338 13.77 -50.04 16.84
C ASP A 338 13.28 -49.27 15.60
N ALA A 339 12.63 -48.12 15.78
CA ALA A 339 12.10 -47.30 14.70
C ALA A 339 13.09 -46.26 14.16
N GLY A 340 14.18 -45.96 14.89
CA GLY A 340 15.18 -44.99 14.45
C GLY A 340 15.90 -45.44 13.17
N ASP A 341 16.28 -46.72 13.10
CA ASP A 341 16.93 -47.30 11.93
C ASP A 341 15.97 -47.36 10.72
N MET A 342 14.67 -47.59 10.96
CA MET A 342 13.64 -47.62 9.91
C MET A 342 13.43 -46.24 9.28
N ILE A 343 13.32 -45.21 10.12
CA ILE A 343 13.18 -43.81 9.65
C ILE A 343 14.45 -43.38 8.92
N LEU A 344 15.64 -43.73 9.43
CA LEU A 344 16.91 -43.40 8.78
C LEU A 344 17.05 -44.10 7.42
N ALA A 345 16.63 -45.36 7.31
CA ALA A 345 16.61 -46.08 6.04
C ALA A 345 15.67 -45.41 5.03
N TYR A 346 14.46 -45.02 5.47
CA TYR A 346 13.53 -44.27 4.63
C TYR A 346 14.09 -42.90 4.21
N GLN A 347 14.70 -42.16 5.14
CA GLN A 347 15.35 -40.88 4.85
C GLN A 347 16.48 -41.03 3.83
N THR A 348 17.26 -42.11 3.91
CA THR A 348 18.32 -42.41 2.93
C THR A 348 17.74 -42.62 1.53
N HIS A 349 16.66 -43.39 1.40
CA HIS A 349 15.95 -43.56 0.14
C HIS A 349 15.29 -42.27 -0.35
N LEU A 350 14.77 -41.45 0.57
CA LEU A 350 14.21 -40.14 0.25
C LEU A 350 15.26 -39.17 -0.28
N ASP A 351 16.46 -39.17 0.28
CA ASP A 351 17.55 -38.32 -0.18
C ASP A 351 18.01 -38.74 -1.58
N GLU A 352 18.14 -40.04 -1.85
CA GLU A 352 18.39 -40.56 -3.20
C GLU A 352 17.28 -40.15 -4.19
N PHE A 353 16.02 -40.29 -3.77
CA PHE A 353 14.86 -39.85 -4.56
C PHE A 353 14.87 -38.34 -4.83
N CYS A 354 15.31 -37.52 -3.87
CA CYS A 354 15.38 -36.07 -4.02
C CYS A 354 16.51 -35.59 -4.96
N GLU A 355 17.53 -36.43 -5.21
CA GLU A 355 18.60 -36.11 -6.19
C GLU A 355 18.14 -36.24 -7.64
N ASN A 356 16.96 -36.85 -7.89
CA ASN A 356 16.37 -36.87 -9.22
C ASN A 356 16.11 -35.45 -9.74
N LYS A 357 16.18 -35.29 -11.08
CA LYS A 357 16.00 -34.01 -11.76
C LYS A 357 14.58 -33.49 -11.63
N LEU A 358 14.42 -32.16 -11.58
CA LEU A 358 13.11 -31.52 -11.45
C LEU A 358 12.14 -31.89 -12.57
N THR A 359 12.62 -32.21 -13.77
CA THR A 359 11.80 -32.72 -14.88
C THR A 359 10.91 -33.91 -14.50
N MET A 360 11.37 -34.78 -13.59
CA MET A 360 10.60 -35.93 -13.10
C MET A 360 9.42 -35.51 -12.21
N PHE A 361 9.56 -34.38 -11.52
CA PHE A 361 8.61 -33.87 -10.53
C PHE A 361 7.64 -32.83 -11.11
N CYS A 362 7.93 -32.26 -12.27
CA CYS A 362 7.07 -31.30 -12.96
C CYS A 362 5.67 -31.87 -13.18
N ASP A 363 4.65 -31.03 -12.91
CA ASP A 363 3.22 -31.31 -13.03
C ASP A 363 2.72 -32.51 -12.19
N ARG A 364 3.52 -32.99 -11.24
CA ARG A 364 3.12 -34.00 -10.25
C ARG A 364 2.78 -33.36 -8.91
N GLN A 365 1.75 -33.90 -8.26
CA GLN A 365 1.45 -33.54 -6.87
C GLN A 365 2.38 -34.29 -5.92
N LEU A 366 3.21 -33.54 -5.20
CA LEU A 366 4.13 -34.06 -4.19
C LEU A 366 3.48 -34.20 -2.81
N LYS A 367 2.43 -33.40 -2.55
CA LYS A 367 1.57 -33.50 -1.38
C LYS A 367 0.13 -33.79 -1.82
N ARG A 368 -0.48 -34.81 -1.24
CA ARG A 368 -1.93 -35.08 -1.38
C ARG A 368 -2.67 -34.10 -0.48
N LEU A 369 -3.51 -33.26 -1.08
CA LEU A 369 -4.34 -32.31 -0.33
C LEU A 369 -5.80 -32.75 -0.42
N SER A 370 -6.51 -32.66 0.71
CA SER A 370 -7.95 -32.95 0.81
C SER A 370 -8.81 -31.86 0.15
N SER A 371 -8.25 -30.68 -0.10
CA SER A 371 -8.89 -29.55 -0.78
C SER A 371 -7.89 -28.79 -1.66
N SER A 372 -8.38 -27.88 -2.49
CA SER A 372 -7.50 -26.90 -3.16
C SER A 372 -6.75 -26.04 -2.13
N LEU A 373 -5.53 -25.60 -2.47
CA LEU A 373 -4.80 -24.62 -1.65
C LEU A 373 -5.57 -23.31 -1.61
N LEU A 374 -5.71 -22.79 -0.39
CA LEU A 374 -6.12 -21.41 -0.17
C LEU A 374 -4.95 -20.49 -0.45
N THR A 375 -5.24 -19.27 -0.93
CA THR A 375 -4.19 -18.30 -1.24
C THR A 375 -3.40 -17.99 0.02
N CYS A 376 -4.08 -17.81 1.15
CA CYS A 376 -3.48 -17.54 2.46
C CYS A 376 -2.68 -18.69 3.08
N GLU A 377 -2.58 -19.84 2.43
CA GLU A 377 -1.76 -21.00 2.81
C GLU A 377 -0.69 -21.33 1.76
N THR A 378 -0.59 -20.50 0.70
CA THR A 378 0.25 -20.74 -0.46
C THR A 378 1.51 -19.89 -0.41
N ILE A 379 2.65 -20.53 -0.69
CA ILE A 379 3.92 -19.86 -0.98
C ILE A 379 4.32 -20.22 -2.40
N LYS A 380 4.69 -19.24 -3.21
CA LYS A 380 5.02 -19.44 -4.62
C LYS A 380 6.38 -18.83 -4.92
N PHE A 381 7.32 -19.66 -5.34
CA PHE A 381 8.59 -19.25 -5.91
C PHE A 381 8.53 -19.36 -7.43
N VAL A 382 9.03 -18.34 -8.12
CA VAL A 382 9.32 -18.37 -9.56
C VAL A 382 10.83 -18.24 -9.71
N LEU A 383 11.46 -19.27 -10.27
CA LEU A 383 12.92 -19.41 -10.35
C LEU A 383 13.35 -19.47 -11.81
N LYS A 384 14.47 -18.82 -12.14
CA LYS A 384 15.11 -18.87 -13.47
C LYS A 384 15.81 -20.22 -13.75
N TRP A 385 15.49 -21.25 -12.98
CA TRP A 385 16.14 -22.55 -13.03
C TRP A 385 15.72 -23.33 -14.27
N ASN A 386 16.63 -24.12 -14.81
CA ASN A 386 16.32 -25.14 -15.82
C ASN A 386 15.99 -26.46 -15.10
N PRO A 387 14.79 -27.06 -15.29
CA PRO A 387 14.40 -28.27 -14.57
C PRO A 387 15.31 -29.47 -14.85
N SER A 388 16.03 -29.47 -15.97
CA SER A 388 16.98 -30.51 -16.33
C SER A 388 18.36 -30.38 -15.67
N GLU A 389 18.64 -29.25 -15.03
CA GLU A 389 19.92 -28.91 -14.38
C GLU A 389 19.86 -28.94 -12.84
N HIS A 390 18.65 -28.90 -12.28
CA HIS A 390 18.43 -28.88 -10.83
C HIS A 390 17.68 -30.14 -10.36
N SER A 391 17.83 -30.47 -9.07
CA SER A 391 17.18 -31.58 -8.39
C SER A 391 16.15 -31.09 -7.36
N LEU A 392 15.30 -31.99 -6.85
CA LEU A 392 14.39 -31.67 -5.74
C LEU A 392 15.18 -31.27 -4.48
N SER A 393 16.36 -31.86 -4.26
CA SER A 393 17.30 -31.43 -3.20
C SER A 393 17.69 -29.96 -3.31
N SER A 394 17.81 -29.42 -4.52
CA SER A 394 18.09 -28.00 -4.75
C SER A 394 16.94 -27.12 -4.21
N ILE A 395 15.69 -27.54 -4.41
CA ILE A 395 14.51 -26.85 -3.85
C ILE A 395 14.47 -26.99 -2.34
N ARG A 396 14.74 -28.18 -1.78
CA ARG A 396 14.79 -28.38 -0.32
C ARG A 396 15.85 -27.47 0.32
N ALA A 397 17.02 -27.34 -0.30
CA ALA A 397 18.07 -26.43 0.15
C ALA A 397 17.65 -24.96 0.07
N LEU A 398 16.93 -24.56 -0.98
CA LEU A 398 16.34 -23.22 -1.11
C LEU A 398 15.36 -22.93 0.05
N LEU A 399 14.41 -23.83 0.30
CA LEU A 399 13.44 -23.68 1.39
C LEU A 399 14.10 -23.61 2.76
N TRP A 400 15.08 -24.49 3.01
CA TRP A 400 15.85 -24.51 4.25
C TRP A 400 16.59 -23.20 4.48
N LYS A 401 17.27 -22.67 3.46
CA LYS A 401 17.95 -21.37 3.53
C LYS A 401 16.97 -20.21 3.75
N THR A 402 15.79 -20.30 3.14
CA THR A 402 14.77 -19.24 3.21
C THR A 402 14.13 -19.16 4.59
N PHE A 403 13.69 -20.30 5.14
CA PHE A 403 12.81 -20.32 6.30
C PHE A 403 13.45 -20.90 7.56
N LYS A 404 14.52 -21.69 7.44
CA LYS A 404 15.11 -22.48 8.54
C LYS A 404 14.07 -23.30 9.31
N ASP A 405 12.95 -23.62 8.65
CA ASP A 405 11.78 -24.30 9.19
C ASP A 405 11.34 -25.38 8.20
N ASN A 406 11.04 -26.57 8.71
CA ASN A 406 10.67 -27.75 7.95
C ASN A 406 9.15 -27.88 7.72
N GLN A 407 8.35 -26.89 8.14
CA GLN A 407 6.89 -26.91 8.01
C GLN A 407 6.38 -26.39 6.65
N VAL A 408 7.28 -25.95 5.77
CA VAL A 408 6.96 -25.56 4.38
C VAL A 408 7.11 -26.76 3.47
N GLU A 409 6.03 -27.16 2.81
CA GLU A 409 6.00 -28.38 2.00
C GLU A 409 5.78 -28.06 0.53
N VAL A 410 6.59 -28.66 -0.35
CA VAL A 410 6.39 -28.52 -1.79
C VAL A 410 5.15 -29.30 -2.23
N VAL A 411 4.22 -28.63 -2.89
CA VAL A 411 2.96 -29.23 -3.35
C VAL A 411 3.06 -29.61 -4.81
N VAL A 412 3.47 -28.68 -5.66
CA VAL A 412 3.58 -28.88 -7.11
C VAL A 412 4.68 -28.01 -7.67
N ILE A 413 5.36 -28.54 -8.68
CA ILE A 413 6.37 -27.85 -9.47
C ILE A 413 5.83 -27.79 -10.88
N LYS A 414 5.79 -26.61 -11.50
CA LYS A 414 5.34 -26.45 -12.88
C LYS A 414 6.47 -25.95 -13.76
N GLU A 415 6.49 -26.45 -14.99
CA GLU A 415 7.46 -26.09 -16.02
C GLU A 415 6.89 -25.06 -16.99
N GLY A 416 7.77 -24.17 -17.46
CA GLY A 416 7.51 -23.13 -18.45
C GLY A 416 8.83 -22.45 -18.83
N ASN A 417 8.82 -21.15 -19.15
CA ASN A 417 10.06 -20.36 -19.32
C ASN A 417 10.87 -20.18 -18.01
N SER A 418 10.30 -20.60 -16.88
CA SER A 418 10.86 -20.57 -15.53
C SER A 418 10.21 -21.71 -14.73
N ILE A 419 10.81 -22.10 -13.61
CA ILE A 419 10.22 -23.09 -12.71
C ILE A 419 9.34 -22.39 -11.69
N ILE A 420 8.11 -22.86 -11.54
CA ILE A 420 7.19 -22.39 -10.51
C ILE A 420 7.09 -23.46 -9.42
N VAL A 421 7.59 -23.15 -8.23
CA VAL A 421 7.48 -24.02 -7.05
C VAL A 421 6.35 -23.49 -6.18
N THR A 422 5.28 -24.26 -6.06
CA THR A 422 4.16 -23.95 -5.16
C THR A 422 4.29 -24.79 -3.91
N CYS A 423 4.35 -24.13 -2.77
CA CYS A 423 4.46 -24.74 -1.45
C CYS A 423 3.22 -24.42 -0.60
N TYR A 424 2.93 -25.33 0.32
CA TYR A 424 1.92 -25.19 1.35
C TYR A 424 2.60 -24.89 2.68
N ALA A 425 1.99 -24.02 3.47
CA ALA A 425 2.24 -23.98 4.90
C ALA A 425 0.96 -23.54 5.66
N PRO A 426 0.80 -23.94 6.93
CA PRO A 426 -0.34 -23.57 7.74
C PRO A 426 -0.50 -22.05 7.90
N HIS A 427 -1.75 -21.56 7.88
CA HIS A 427 -2.04 -20.12 7.90
C HIS A 427 -1.36 -19.38 9.08
N TYR A 428 -1.33 -19.98 10.27
CA TYR A 428 -0.74 -19.37 11.47
C TYR A 428 0.78 -19.14 11.39
N LEU A 429 1.49 -19.79 10.46
CA LEU A 429 2.92 -19.58 10.24
C LEU A 429 3.21 -18.47 9.22
N MET A 430 2.21 -18.01 8.45
CA MET A 430 2.47 -17.19 7.26
C MET A 430 3.15 -15.88 7.59
N GLU A 431 2.77 -15.23 8.69
CA GLU A 431 3.39 -13.98 9.13
C GLU A 431 4.87 -14.17 9.47
N SER A 432 5.21 -15.24 10.22
CA SER A 432 6.59 -15.57 10.57
C SER A 432 7.43 -15.90 9.35
N LEU A 433 6.87 -16.68 8.41
CA LEU A 433 7.55 -17.02 7.17
C LEU A 433 7.76 -15.80 6.27
N LEU A 434 6.80 -14.86 6.23
CA LEU A 434 6.90 -13.62 5.46
C LEU A 434 8.07 -12.76 5.94
N VAL A 435 8.23 -12.59 7.25
CA VAL A 435 9.36 -11.86 7.85
C VAL A 435 10.68 -12.56 7.52
N THR A 436 10.74 -13.88 7.72
CA THR A 436 11.96 -14.66 7.47
C THR A 436 12.36 -14.63 6.00
N ALA A 437 11.40 -14.68 5.07
CA ALA A 437 11.66 -14.56 3.63
C ALA A 437 12.22 -13.18 3.25
N ARG A 438 11.72 -12.09 3.85
CA ARG A 438 12.21 -10.72 3.59
C ARG A 438 13.67 -10.56 3.99
N ASP A 439 14.05 -11.09 5.15
CA ASP A 439 15.44 -11.01 5.63
C ASP A 439 16.43 -11.80 4.75
N ASN A 440 15.94 -12.78 4.00
CA ASN A 440 16.74 -13.65 3.15
C ASN A 440 16.63 -13.32 1.65
N VAL A 441 15.89 -12.28 1.26
CA VAL A 441 15.52 -12.02 -0.14
C VAL A 441 16.71 -11.82 -1.07
N ASP A 442 17.76 -11.13 -0.62
CA ASP A 442 18.94 -10.83 -1.45
C ASP A 442 19.72 -12.10 -1.81
N MET A 443 19.85 -13.03 -0.85
CA MET A 443 20.42 -14.35 -1.09
C MET A 443 19.58 -15.18 -2.07
N LEU A 444 18.24 -15.05 -2.03
CA LEU A 444 17.36 -15.73 -2.98
C LEU A 444 17.52 -15.18 -4.40
N LYS A 445 17.74 -13.87 -4.56
CA LYS A 445 18.05 -13.26 -5.87
C LYS A 445 19.33 -13.87 -6.46
N GLU A 446 20.37 -14.02 -5.65
CA GLU A 446 21.62 -14.70 -6.08
C GLU A 446 21.38 -16.17 -6.47
N MET A 447 20.40 -16.83 -5.84
CA MET A 447 19.96 -18.18 -6.19
C MET A 447 19.01 -18.23 -7.40
N GLY A 448 18.80 -17.12 -8.12
CA GLY A 448 18.00 -17.08 -9.36
C GLY A 448 16.50 -16.91 -9.13
N LEU A 449 16.09 -16.31 -8.01
CA LEU A 449 14.70 -15.92 -7.76
C LEU A 449 14.26 -14.81 -8.71
N ILE A 450 13.16 -15.05 -9.42
CA ILE A 450 12.45 -14.05 -10.23
C ILE A 450 11.34 -13.42 -9.38
N SER A 451 10.54 -14.25 -8.70
CA SER A 451 9.41 -13.76 -7.89
C SER A 451 9.16 -14.69 -6.69
N LEU A 452 8.83 -14.11 -5.54
CA LEU A 452 8.38 -14.81 -4.35
C LEU A 452 7.09 -14.17 -3.83
N THR A 453 6.03 -14.97 -3.76
CA THR A 453 4.74 -14.60 -3.18
C THR A 453 4.43 -15.50 -1.99
N ILE A 454 4.03 -14.93 -0.86
CA ILE A 454 3.59 -15.64 0.35
C ILE A 454 2.19 -15.12 0.69
N GLY A 455 1.18 -15.98 0.60
CA GLY A 455 -0.20 -15.56 0.76
C GLY A 455 -0.62 -14.56 -0.33
N TYR A 456 -1.16 -13.43 0.12
CA TYR A 456 -1.50 -12.28 -0.73
C TYR A 456 -0.34 -11.29 -0.91
N TYR A 457 0.83 -11.56 -0.31
CA TYR A 457 1.95 -10.63 -0.31
C TYR A 457 3.05 -11.09 -1.27
N THR A 458 3.43 -10.21 -2.20
CA THR A 458 4.63 -10.38 -3.00
C THR A 458 5.83 -9.87 -2.19
N VAL A 459 6.73 -10.78 -1.83
CA VAL A 459 7.99 -10.46 -1.14
C VAL A 459 8.99 -9.84 -2.10
N TYR A 460 9.03 -10.38 -3.32
CA TYR A 460 9.91 -9.92 -4.39
C TYR A 460 9.31 -10.26 -5.74
N ASP A 461 9.50 -9.39 -6.73
CA ASP A 461 9.18 -9.66 -8.13
C ASP A 461 10.10 -8.81 -9.02
N GLU A 462 10.98 -9.49 -9.77
CA GLU A 462 11.92 -8.89 -10.72
C GLU A 462 11.19 -8.14 -11.84
N HIS A 463 9.97 -8.56 -12.19
CA HIS A 463 9.16 -7.97 -13.24
C HIS A 463 8.18 -6.90 -12.72
N ALA A 464 8.09 -6.70 -11.40
CA ALA A 464 7.33 -5.60 -10.81
C ALA A 464 8.10 -4.28 -10.80
N ILE A 465 9.40 -4.31 -11.12
CA ILE A 465 10.16 -3.09 -11.42
C ILE A 465 9.81 -2.68 -12.86
N ASP A 466 9.08 -1.58 -12.98
CA ASP A 466 8.59 -1.02 -14.25
C ASP A 466 9.69 -1.07 -15.34
N GLU A 467 9.35 -1.55 -16.54
CA GLU A 467 10.26 -1.50 -17.71
C GLU A 467 10.74 -0.06 -17.97
N GLU A 468 9.97 0.94 -17.52
CA GLU A 468 10.39 2.34 -17.51
C GLU A 468 11.58 2.60 -16.55
N VAL A 469 11.61 2.01 -15.35
CA VAL A 469 12.74 2.10 -14.40
C VAL A 469 13.99 1.47 -15.00
N LYS A 470 13.85 0.29 -15.61
CA LYS A 470 14.96 -0.45 -16.24
C LYS A 470 15.52 0.29 -17.46
N SER A 471 14.63 0.88 -18.26
CA SER A 471 14.97 1.76 -19.38
C SER A 471 15.66 3.06 -18.93
N LEU A 472 15.20 3.66 -17.83
CA LEU A 472 15.79 4.89 -17.27
C LEU A 472 17.17 4.63 -16.65
N MET A 473 17.37 3.50 -15.95
CA MET A 473 18.70 3.11 -15.46
C MET A 473 19.70 2.94 -16.61
N LYS A 474 19.29 2.26 -17.69
CA LYS A 474 20.14 2.08 -18.87
C LYS A 474 20.45 3.40 -19.60
N LYS A 475 19.48 4.32 -19.64
CA LYS A 475 19.71 5.68 -20.17
C LYS A 475 20.68 6.48 -19.30
N LEU A 476 20.56 6.39 -17.98
CA LEU A 476 21.47 7.06 -17.04
C LEU A 476 22.91 6.56 -17.23
N GLU A 477 23.12 5.25 -17.35
CA GLU A 477 24.44 4.65 -17.56
C GLU A 477 25.10 5.14 -18.88
N MET A 478 24.30 5.28 -19.96
CA MET A 478 24.80 5.84 -21.22
C MET A 478 25.18 7.33 -21.09
N VAL A 479 24.37 8.13 -20.41
CA VAL A 479 24.64 9.58 -20.23
C VAL A 479 25.83 9.82 -19.30
N GLU A 480 26.00 9.01 -18.26
CA GLU A 480 27.17 9.07 -17.37
C GLU A 480 28.47 8.72 -18.12
N SER A 481 28.45 7.71 -19.01
CA SER A 481 29.60 7.38 -19.87
C SER A 481 29.98 8.51 -20.82
N GLU A 482 29.01 9.13 -21.50
CA GLU A 482 29.29 10.24 -22.42
C GLU A 482 29.86 11.47 -21.69
N ARG A 483 29.43 11.72 -20.45
CA ARG A 483 29.97 12.81 -19.62
C ARG A 483 31.45 12.57 -19.30
N ASP A 484 31.82 11.35 -18.95
CA ASP A 484 33.19 11.01 -18.59
C ASP A 484 34.15 11.17 -19.79
N ASP A 485 33.71 10.80 -21.00
CA ASP A 485 34.45 11.06 -22.24
C ASP A 485 34.68 12.56 -22.49
N LEU A 486 33.65 13.40 -22.27
CA LEU A 486 33.74 14.85 -22.42
C LEU A 486 34.63 15.52 -21.36
N LEU A 487 34.66 14.99 -20.13
CA LEU A 487 35.57 15.45 -19.08
C LEU A 487 37.03 15.17 -19.44
N GLU A 488 37.30 14.00 -20.05
CA GLU A 488 38.65 13.67 -20.53
C GLU A 488 39.08 14.58 -21.69
N GLU A 489 38.17 14.89 -22.62
CA GLU A 489 38.44 15.85 -23.71
C GLU A 489 38.72 17.27 -23.17
N ASN A 490 37.94 17.73 -22.19
CA ASN A 490 38.14 19.02 -21.54
C ASN A 490 39.53 19.11 -20.86
N ALA A 491 39.95 18.06 -20.15
CA ALA A 491 41.27 17.99 -19.53
C ALA A 491 42.42 18.10 -20.58
N LYS A 492 42.31 17.39 -21.71
CA LYS A 492 43.29 17.44 -22.81
C LYS A 492 43.37 18.83 -23.44
N LEU A 493 42.23 19.50 -23.63
CA LEU A 493 42.19 20.87 -24.16
C LEU A 493 42.82 21.85 -23.16
N LYS A 494 42.57 21.67 -21.86
CA LYS A 494 43.15 22.51 -20.81
C LYS A 494 44.68 22.40 -20.77
N ASP A 495 45.22 21.19 -20.83
CA ASP A 495 46.67 20.95 -20.89
C ASP A 495 47.31 21.60 -22.13
N THR A 496 46.60 21.59 -23.26
CA THR A 496 47.06 22.24 -24.49
C THR A 496 47.11 23.76 -24.36
N ILE A 497 46.09 24.37 -23.73
CA ILE A 497 46.08 25.81 -23.42
C ILE A 497 47.25 26.18 -22.51
N ASP A 498 47.50 25.39 -21.47
CA ASP A 498 48.56 25.66 -20.49
C ASP A 498 49.95 25.52 -21.12
N SER A 499 50.17 24.52 -21.98
CA SER A 499 51.38 24.36 -22.79
C SER A 499 51.64 25.56 -23.72
N LEU A 500 50.60 26.05 -24.41
CA LEU A 500 50.67 27.26 -25.24
C LEU A 500 50.94 28.52 -24.39
N GLY A 501 50.44 28.58 -23.15
CA GLY A 501 50.71 29.65 -22.20
C GLY A 501 52.17 29.70 -21.72
N ILE A 502 52.77 28.55 -21.42
CA ILE A 502 54.17 28.44 -20.93
C ILE A 502 55.19 28.84 -22.02
N SER A 503 54.91 28.54 -23.28
CA SER A 503 55.74 28.98 -24.43
C SER A 503 55.89 30.51 -24.48
N TYR A 504 54.81 31.24 -24.17
CA TYR A 504 54.81 32.71 -24.18
C TYR A 504 55.57 33.35 -23.01
N GLN A 505 55.57 32.70 -21.84
CA GLN A 505 56.32 33.18 -20.66
C GLN A 505 57.84 32.94 -20.78
N SER A 506 58.25 31.92 -21.54
CA SER A 506 59.66 31.48 -21.65
C SER A 506 60.52 32.34 -22.59
N GLN A 507 59.93 33.33 -23.29
CA GLN A 507 60.62 34.13 -24.31
C GLN A 507 60.86 35.59 -23.92
N LYS A 508 60.77 35.93 -22.62
CA LYS A 508 60.89 37.31 -22.14
C LYS A 508 61.83 37.51 -20.94
N VAL A 509 63.06 36.99 -21.00
CA VAL A 509 64.24 37.41 -20.20
C VAL A 509 65.45 36.95 -21.03
N ASP A 510 66.27 37.79 -21.67
CA ASP A 510 67.28 38.65 -21.06
C ASP A 510 67.86 39.57 -22.15
N GLU A 511 67.89 40.89 -21.97
CA GLU A 511 68.86 41.75 -22.67
C GLU A 511 69.04 43.09 -21.92
N SER A 512 69.69 42.99 -20.76
CA SER A 512 70.40 44.10 -20.16
C SER A 512 71.90 43.93 -20.41
N ASN A 513 72.41 44.58 -21.46
CA ASN A 513 73.69 45.29 -21.41
C ASN A 513 73.97 46.04 -22.72
N LYS A 514 74.00 47.35 -22.59
CA LYS A 514 74.22 48.34 -23.64
C LYS A 514 75.52 49.10 -23.30
N SER A 515 76.58 48.93 -24.09
CA SER A 515 77.65 49.92 -24.40
C SER A 515 78.86 49.20 -25.02
N SER A 516 79.21 49.52 -26.28
CA SER A 516 80.39 50.33 -26.68
C SER A 516 81.73 49.56 -26.48
N ILE A 517 82.53 49.18 -27.47
CA ILE A 517 83.39 49.92 -28.44
C ILE A 517 84.04 48.79 -29.31
N GLN A 518 84.23 48.83 -30.63
CA GLN A 518 85.18 49.70 -31.32
C GLN A 518 84.99 49.78 -32.85
N THR A 519 85.47 50.92 -33.33
CA THR A 519 85.61 51.49 -34.66
C THR A 519 86.38 50.68 -35.71
N SER A 520 86.10 51.04 -36.98
CA SER A 520 86.78 50.72 -38.25
C SER A 520 86.37 49.38 -38.87
N VAL A 521 86.01 49.22 -40.14
CA VAL A 521 86.35 49.93 -41.39
C VAL A 521 85.12 49.91 -42.34
N LEU A 522 85.11 50.88 -43.25
CA LEU A 522 84.10 51.23 -44.25
C LEU A 522 83.63 50.11 -45.21
N GLU A 523 82.41 50.36 -45.71
CA GLU A 523 81.76 49.89 -46.95
C GLU A 523 81.05 48.52 -46.98
N SER A 524 79.70 48.55 -46.80
CA SER A 524 78.71 47.89 -47.71
C SER A 524 77.29 47.83 -47.10
N GLU A 525 76.57 48.95 -47.01
CA GLU A 525 75.16 48.97 -46.59
C GLU A 525 74.18 48.99 -47.77
N LYS A 526 73.65 47.82 -48.14
CA LYS A 526 72.31 47.70 -48.80
C LYS A 526 71.66 46.30 -48.73
N GLY A 527 72.27 45.32 -48.06
CA GLY A 527 71.74 43.95 -47.96
C GLY A 527 70.99 43.62 -46.65
N ASN A 528 71.28 44.30 -45.54
CA ASN A 528 70.87 43.82 -44.21
C ASN A 528 69.51 44.35 -43.71
N SER A 529 69.05 45.51 -44.17
CA SER A 529 67.74 46.06 -43.76
C SER A 529 66.56 45.18 -44.21
N LYS A 530 66.62 44.57 -45.41
CA LYS A 530 65.53 43.75 -45.96
C LYS A 530 65.35 42.37 -45.29
N LYS A 531 66.41 41.83 -44.67
CA LYS A 531 66.36 40.55 -43.94
C LYS A 531 65.77 40.72 -42.54
N MET A 532 66.15 41.79 -41.85
CA MET A 532 65.62 42.13 -40.52
C MET A 532 64.10 42.35 -40.55
N THR A 533 63.58 43.09 -41.55
CA THR A 533 62.14 43.34 -41.67
C THR A 533 61.35 42.07 -42.02
N LYS A 534 61.94 41.14 -42.79
CA LYS A 534 61.30 39.84 -43.10
C LYS A 534 61.26 38.91 -41.88
N ALA A 535 62.31 38.90 -41.06
CA ALA A 535 62.35 38.13 -39.82
C ALA A 535 61.30 38.64 -38.83
N MET A 536 61.23 39.95 -38.62
CA MET A 536 60.20 40.56 -37.76
C MET A 536 58.78 40.31 -38.28
N GLN A 537 58.56 40.32 -39.60
CA GLN A 537 57.24 40.02 -40.15
C GLN A 537 56.85 38.55 -39.98
N MET A 538 57.78 37.61 -40.18
CA MET A 538 57.53 36.18 -39.91
C MET A 538 57.23 35.92 -38.44
N GLU A 539 57.87 36.65 -37.53
CA GLU A 539 57.62 36.54 -36.09
C GLU A 539 56.26 37.14 -35.69
N ILE A 540 55.87 38.28 -36.27
CA ILE A 540 54.52 38.86 -36.10
C ILE A 540 53.45 37.92 -36.67
N ASP A 541 53.68 37.31 -37.83
CA ASP A 541 52.73 36.39 -38.46
C ASP A 541 52.62 35.07 -37.66
N HIS A 542 53.73 34.59 -37.10
CA HIS A 542 53.76 33.45 -36.19
C HIS A 542 52.93 33.73 -34.92
N LEU A 543 53.17 34.87 -34.25
CA LEU A 543 52.43 35.27 -33.06
C LEU A 543 50.92 35.44 -33.33
N ARG A 544 50.54 35.97 -34.50
CA ARG A 544 49.13 36.07 -34.91
C ARG A 544 48.47 34.72 -35.12
N SER A 545 49.17 33.78 -35.76
CA SER A 545 48.67 32.41 -35.96
C SER A 545 48.49 31.69 -34.62
N THR A 546 49.43 31.85 -33.69
CA THR A 546 49.35 31.26 -32.34
C THR A 546 48.24 31.89 -31.50
N LEU A 547 48.00 33.20 -31.65
CA LEU A 547 46.88 33.87 -30.98
C LEU A 547 45.53 33.33 -31.48
N GLN A 548 45.37 33.16 -32.79
CA GLN A 548 44.15 32.60 -33.40
C GLN A 548 43.90 31.15 -32.98
N SER A 549 44.93 30.29 -32.91
CA SER A 549 44.77 28.91 -32.44
C SER A 549 44.34 28.86 -30.98
N LYS A 550 44.84 29.78 -30.13
CA LYS A 550 44.44 29.87 -28.72
C LYS A 550 42.97 30.26 -28.57
N THR A 551 42.50 31.24 -29.33
CA THR A 551 41.08 31.69 -29.30
C THR A 551 40.13 30.59 -29.77
N GLY A 552 40.49 29.83 -30.82
CA GLY A 552 39.68 28.70 -31.29
C GLY A 552 39.56 27.57 -30.26
N ILE A 553 40.64 27.28 -29.52
CA ILE A 553 40.62 26.28 -28.43
C ILE A 553 39.76 26.76 -27.24
N GLU A 554 39.83 28.05 -26.91
CA GLU A 554 39.03 28.66 -25.83
C GLU A 554 37.53 28.66 -26.15
N GLU A 555 37.14 28.90 -27.41
CA GLU A 555 35.75 28.75 -27.87
C GLU A 555 35.26 27.30 -27.79
N THR A 556 36.09 26.31 -28.17
CA THR A 556 35.73 24.89 -28.01
C THR A 556 35.58 24.49 -26.54
N LEU A 557 36.44 24.99 -25.65
CA LEU A 557 36.36 24.75 -24.21
C LEU A 557 35.03 25.26 -23.63
N ILE A 558 34.62 26.48 -23.98
CA ILE A 558 33.34 27.05 -23.56
C ILE A 558 32.16 26.21 -24.08
N GLY A 559 32.26 25.65 -25.28
CA GLY A 559 31.26 24.74 -25.86
C GLY A 559 31.14 23.42 -25.09
N VAL A 560 32.27 22.80 -24.74
CA VAL A 560 32.32 21.57 -23.95
C VAL A 560 31.82 21.81 -22.53
N GLU A 561 32.21 22.91 -21.88
CA GLU A 561 31.72 23.28 -20.53
C GLU A 561 30.19 23.48 -20.50
N LYS A 562 29.61 24.15 -21.50
CA LYS A 562 28.14 24.27 -21.61
C LYS A 562 27.45 22.93 -21.76
N THR A 563 28.04 22.02 -22.53
CA THR A 563 27.49 20.67 -22.74
C THR A 563 27.58 19.83 -21.47
N LEU A 564 28.69 19.92 -20.73
CA LEU A 564 28.85 19.28 -19.42
C LEU A 564 27.81 19.77 -18.41
N ILE A 565 27.59 21.09 -18.32
CA ILE A 565 26.57 21.67 -17.42
C ILE A 565 25.17 21.16 -17.77
N GLU A 566 24.85 20.99 -19.05
CA GLU A 566 23.53 20.49 -19.47
C GLU A 566 23.37 18.98 -19.18
N ARG A 567 24.44 18.19 -19.34
CA ARG A 567 24.44 16.76 -18.98
C ARG A 567 24.39 16.54 -17.47
N GLU A 568 25.03 17.39 -16.69
CA GLU A 568 24.92 17.36 -15.23
C GLU A 568 23.46 17.56 -14.77
N LYS A 569 22.72 18.49 -15.38
CA LYS A 569 21.28 18.65 -15.12
C LYS A 569 20.45 17.44 -15.52
N GLU A 570 20.77 16.81 -16.67
CA GLU A 570 20.06 15.63 -17.15
C GLU A 570 20.29 14.41 -16.23
N ILE A 571 21.52 14.25 -15.74
CA ILE A 571 21.87 13.25 -14.71
C ILE A 571 21.12 13.53 -13.41
N GLU A 572 21.08 14.77 -12.93
CA GLU A 572 20.33 15.15 -11.73
C GLU A 572 18.83 14.84 -11.87
N GLN A 573 18.22 15.16 -13.02
CA GLN A 573 16.81 14.86 -13.29
C GLN A 573 16.53 13.35 -13.36
N LEU A 574 17.41 12.57 -13.97
CA LEU A 574 17.27 11.11 -14.06
C LEU A 574 17.46 10.44 -12.70
N GLN A 575 18.43 10.91 -11.89
CA GLN A 575 18.66 10.44 -10.52
C GLN A 575 17.48 10.79 -9.59
N GLU A 576 16.88 11.96 -9.75
CA GLU A 576 15.65 12.36 -9.06
C GLU A 576 14.48 11.46 -9.47
N LYS A 577 14.31 11.20 -10.77
CA LYS A 577 13.24 10.31 -11.28
C LYS A 577 13.38 8.86 -10.78
N ILE A 578 14.61 8.34 -10.71
CA ILE A 578 14.89 7.00 -10.15
C ILE A 578 14.62 6.98 -8.64
N SER A 579 15.02 8.03 -7.92
CA SER A 579 14.76 8.15 -6.47
C SER A 579 13.27 8.22 -6.16
N LEU A 580 12.49 8.94 -6.97
CA LEU A 580 11.03 9.03 -6.85
C LEU A 580 10.35 7.66 -7.06
N MET A 581 10.77 6.88 -8.06
CA MET A 581 10.23 5.53 -8.27
C MET A 581 10.60 4.55 -7.16
N ASN A 582 11.84 4.61 -6.66
CA ASN A 582 12.28 3.75 -5.55
C ASN A 582 11.53 4.08 -4.24
N ILE A 583 11.26 5.37 -3.97
CA ILE A 583 10.47 5.80 -2.81
C ILE A 583 9.00 5.34 -2.92
N GLN A 584 8.43 5.36 -4.13
CA GLN A 584 7.08 4.87 -4.39
C GLN A 584 6.96 3.35 -4.17
N GLN A 585 7.94 2.56 -4.65
CA GLN A 585 8.01 1.12 -4.38
C GLN A 585 8.23 0.79 -2.88
N LEU A 586 9.06 1.57 -2.17
CA LEU A 586 9.26 1.43 -0.73
C LEU A 586 8.01 1.86 0.09
N LYS A 587 7.18 2.78 -0.42
CA LYS A 587 5.92 3.19 0.19
C LYS A 587 4.80 2.16 0.05
N GLU A 588 4.67 1.52 -1.10
CA GLU A 588 3.73 0.40 -1.28
C GLU A 588 4.08 -0.79 -0.36
N THR A 589 5.38 -1.01 -0.14
CA THR A 589 5.91 -2.05 0.76
C THR A 589 5.74 -1.69 2.26
N SER A 590 5.79 -0.40 2.63
CA SER A 590 5.67 0.04 4.04
C SER A 590 4.23 0.29 4.49
N ILE A 591 3.31 0.63 3.57
CA ILE A 591 1.86 0.71 3.83
C ILE A 591 1.27 -0.69 4.13
N THR A 592 1.83 -1.75 3.54
CA THR A 592 1.47 -3.14 3.88
C THR A 592 2.04 -3.59 5.23
N LEU A 593 3.21 -3.06 5.66
CA LEU A 593 3.83 -3.37 6.96
C LEU A 593 3.17 -2.67 8.16
N ARG A 594 2.52 -1.50 7.98
CA ARG A 594 1.93 -0.72 9.09
C ARG A 594 0.53 -1.19 9.54
N LYS A 595 -0.14 -2.08 8.82
CA LYS A 595 -1.48 -2.58 9.21
C LYS A 595 -1.45 -3.67 10.30
N ASP A 596 -0.30 -4.30 10.54
CA ASP A 596 -0.23 -5.51 11.36
C ASP A 596 0.41 -5.34 12.76
N GLN A 597 0.84 -4.13 13.15
CA GLN A 597 1.56 -3.93 14.43
C GLN A 597 0.78 -3.23 15.57
N SER A 598 -0.55 -3.10 15.52
CA SER A 598 -1.32 -2.57 16.65
C SER A 598 -1.90 -3.65 17.57
N THR A 599 -1.08 -4.52 18.16
CA THR A 599 -1.43 -5.22 19.42
C THR A 599 -0.19 -5.88 20.05
N GLN A 600 0.41 -5.22 21.05
CA GLN A 600 0.84 -5.76 22.36
C GLN A 600 1.78 -4.78 23.11
N SER A 601 1.50 -4.52 24.38
CA SER A 601 2.36 -3.82 25.36
C SER A 601 3.15 -4.86 26.19
N ILE A 602 4.35 -4.59 26.74
CA ILE A 602 4.64 -3.81 27.97
C ILE A 602 6.17 -3.48 28.07
N ASP A 603 6.46 -2.30 28.65
CA ASP A 603 7.68 -1.75 29.32
C ASP A 603 9.11 -1.88 28.74
N GLN A 604 9.43 -0.92 27.87
CA GLN A 604 10.69 -0.15 27.82
C GLN A 604 10.34 1.25 27.26
N PRO A 605 11.10 2.32 27.53
CA PRO A 605 10.75 3.67 27.07
C PRO A 605 10.60 3.65 25.54
N LYS A 606 9.40 3.99 25.07
CA LYS A 606 8.96 3.83 23.67
C LYS A 606 9.26 5.06 22.83
N GLY A 607 9.71 6.17 23.43
CA GLY A 607 10.00 7.42 22.73
C GLY A 607 11.45 7.93 22.91
N PRO A 608 11.95 8.78 21.99
CA PRO A 608 13.19 9.53 22.18
C PRO A 608 13.10 10.43 23.43
N VAL A 609 14.16 10.43 24.25
CA VAL A 609 14.23 11.22 25.49
C VAL A 609 14.76 12.64 25.20
N TYR A 610 14.06 13.64 25.72
CA TYR A 610 14.41 15.06 25.62
C TYR A 610 14.73 15.62 27.01
N VAL A 611 15.40 16.77 27.05
CA VAL A 611 15.73 17.51 28.27
C VAL A 611 15.16 18.91 28.18
N ALA A 612 14.51 19.35 29.25
CA ALA A 612 14.05 20.71 29.43
C ALA A 612 15.22 21.71 29.39
N VAL A 613 15.19 22.68 28.47
CA VAL A 613 16.26 23.70 28.35
C VAL A 613 16.06 24.89 29.30
N ARG A 614 14.86 25.05 29.86
CA ARG A 614 14.49 26.12 30.80
C ARG A 614 13.31 25.70 31.68
N ASP A 615 13.09 26.44 32.77
CA ASP A 615 11.92 26.25 33.65
C ASP A 615 10.64 26.73 32.94
N TRP A 616 9.53 26.02 33.16
CA TRP A 616 8.20 26.41 32.68
C TRP A 616 7.14 26.01 33.71
N GLU A 617 6.23 26.95 34.01
CA GLU A 617 5.04 26.70 34.82
C GLU A 617 3.81 26.63 33.90
N ALA A 618 3.05 25.56 34.04
CA ALA A 618 1.83 25.31 33.28
C ALA A 618 0.83 26.45 33.49
N ARG A 619 0.30 26.99 32.39
CA ARG A 619 -0.71 28.07 32.42
C ARG A 619 -2.14 27.52 32.31
N ASN A 620 -2.26 26.34 31.72
CA ASN A 620 -3.51 25.62 31.53
C ASN A 620 -3.45 24.25 32.23
N SER A 621 -4.61 23.65 32.48
CA SER A 621 -4.71 22.38 33.22
C SER A 621 -4.13 21.16 32.49
N ASP A 622 -3.90 21.28 31.19
CA ASP A 622 -3.38 20.26 30.28
C ASP A 622 -1.89 20.43 29.96
N GLU A 623 -1.25 21.51 30.41
CA GLU A 623 0.18 21.76 30.22
C GLU A 623 1.04 21.11 31.32
N LEU A 624 2.25 20.68 30.97
CA LEU A 624 3.21 20.12 31.91
C LEU A 624 4.14 21.20 32.45
N SER A 625 4.26 21.29 33.79
CA SER A 625 5.28 22.12 34.44
C SER A 625 6.61 21.38 34.47
N ILE A 626 7.69 22.04 34.07
CA ILE A 626 9.02 21.42 33.95
C ILE A 626 10.12 22.31 34.54
N LYS A 627 11.19 21.69 35.03
CA LYS A 627 12.41 22.37 35.46
C LYS A 627 13.53 22.15 34.47
N LYS A 628 14.39 23.15 34.30
CA LYS A 628 15.59 23.05 33.46
C LYS A 628 16.44 21.85 33.86
N GLY A 629 16.76 21.00 32.89
CA GLY A 629 17.53 19.77 33.06
C GLY A 629 16.69 18.51 33.26
N GLU A 630 15.37 18.65 33.45
CA GLU A 630 14.43 17.53 33.60
C GLU A 630 14.30 16.71 32.31
N LYS A 631 14.26 15.38 32.45
CA LYS A 631 14.14 14.47 31.30
C LYS A 631 12.68 14.15 31.00
N LEU A 632 12.35 14.15 29.72
CA LEU A 632 11.00 14.01 29.22
C LEU A 632 10.96 12.93 28.14
N GLU A 633 9.99 12.04 28.21
CA GLU A 633 9.65 11.10 27.14
C GLU A 633 8.51 11.71 26.30
N ILE A 634 8.73 11.84 24.99
CA ILE A 634 7.70 12.34 24.08
C ILE A 634 6.80 11.19 23.64
N GLN A 635 5.49 11.37 23.85
CA GLN A 635 4.46 10.38 23.52
C GLN A 635 3.71 10.74 22.23
N GLU A 636 3.48 12.04 21.97
CA GLU A 636 2.73 12.52 20.81
C GLU A 636 3.35 13.83 20.28
N GLU A 637 3.66 13.89 18.99
CA GLU A 637 4.12 15.10 18.29
C GLU A 637 2.96 15.73 17.52
N ARG A 638 2.68 17.01 17.79
CA ARG A 638 1.60 17.77 17.13
C ARG A 638 2.12 18.91 16.27
N THR A 639 1.39 19.20 15.19
CA THR A 639 1.61 20.33 14.27
C THR A 639 1.55 21.70 14.97
N SER A 640 0.88 21.80 16.11
CA SER A 640 0.78 23.03 16.91
C SER A 640 2.10 23.43 17.60
N GLY A 641 3.07 22.51 17.68
CA GLY A 641 4.30 22.67 18.45
C GLY A 641 4.14 22.33 19.94
N TRP A 642 2.94 21.97 20.40
CA TRP A 642 2.65 21.48 21.74
C TRP A 642 2.57 19.96 21.76
N TRP A 643 3.61 19.32 22.26
CA TRP A 643 3.78 17.87 22.24
C TRP A 643 3.38 17.26 23.57
N LEU A 644 2.76 16.08 23.55
CA LEU A 644 2.45 15.36 24.78
C LEU A 644 3.73 14.72 25.30
N ALA A 645 4.13 15.13 26.50
CA ALA A 645 5.33 14.64 27.14
C ALA A 645 5.00 14.05 28.51
N LYS A 646 5.73 13.00 28.86
CA LYS A 646 5.79 12.44 30.21
C LYS A 646 7.10 12.83 30.87
N SER A 647 7.03 13.47 32.02
CA SER A 647 8.21 13.71 32.84
C SER A 647 8.71 12.40 33.42
N LEU A 648 9.99 12.08 33.19
CA LEU A 648 10.63 10.90 33.76
C LEU A 648 11.01 11.11 35.24
N ASP A 649 11.01 12.35 35.71
CA ASP A 649 11.35 12.69 37.10
C ASP A 649 10.10 12.71 38.00
N THR A 650 8.96 13.18 37.46
CA THR A 650 7.71 13.34 38.22
C THR A 650 6.61 12.35 37.83
N ASP A 651 6.82 11.58 36.76
CA ASP A 651 5.84 10.68 36.12
C ASP A 651 4.54 11.38 35.66
N GLN A 652 4.52 12.72 35.63
CA GLN A 652 3.37 13.50 35.17
C GLN A 652 3.37 13.65 33.65
N GLU A 653 2.17 13.60 33.08
CA GLU A 653 1.92 13.80 31.65
C GLU A 653 1.23 15.14 31.40
N GLY A 654 1.62 15.81 30.33
CA GLY A 654 0.99 17.05 29.88
C GLY A 654 1.67 17.62 28.64
N PHE A 655 1.05 18.64 28.05
CA PHE A 655 1.59 19.28 26.85
C PHE A 655 2.75 20.21 27.17
N ILE A 656 3.79 20.15 26.33
CA ILE A 656 4.94 21.03 26.39
C ILE A 656 5.29 21.56 25.01
N HIS A 657 5.67 22.84 24.94
CA HIS A 657 6.08 23.45 23.69
C HIS A 657 7.50 22.98 23.27
N ILE A 658 7.69 22.61 22.00
CA ILE A 658 8.96 22.10 21.45
C ILE A 658 10.17 23.01 21.75
N ASN A 659 10.00 24.34 21.75
CA ASN A 659 11.06 25.31 22.07
C ASN A 659 11.59 25.26 23.52
N LEU A 660 10.96 24.48 24.39
CA LEU A 660 11.33 24.30 25.80
C LEU A 660 12.18 23.04 26.04
N ILE A 661 12.39 22.21 25.01
CA ILE A 661 13.03 20.90 25.13
C ILE A 661 14.12 20.68 24.06
N GLU A 662 15.14 19.90 24.38
CA GLU A 662 16.24 19.52 23.47
C GLU A 662 16.50 18.00 23.55
N LYS A 663 16.73 17.35 22.41
CA LYS A 663 16.92 15.89 22.34
C LYS A 663 18.24 15.47 22.99
N VAL A 664 18.22 14.42 23.82
CA VAL A 664 19.43 13.87 24.45
C VAL A 664 20.30 13.16 23.41
N LYS A 665 21.60 13.48 23.37
CA LYS A 665 22.54 13.07 22.29
C LYS A 665 23.11 11.65 22.38
N ASP A 666 22.64 10.79 23.29
CA ASP A 666 23.19 9.44 23.48
C ASP A 666 22.26 8.33 22.97
N SER A 667 22.06 8.24 21.66
CA SER A 667 21.46 7.06 21.03
C SER A 667 22.31 6.57 19.87
N GLN A 668 22.49 5.24 19.81
CA GLN A 668 23.14 4.55 18.70
C GLN A 668 22.59 5.04 17.36
N LEU A 669 23.48 5.21 16.38
CA LEU A 669 23.12 5.64 15.02
C LEU A 669 22.12 4.65 14.41
N SER A 670 20.86 5.03 14.31
CA SER A 670 19.82 4.15 13.77
C SER A 670 19.95 4.02 12.25
N THR A 671 19.43 2.93 11.68
CA THR A 671 19.41 2.73 10.22
C THR A 671 18.66 3.86 9.51
N LEU A 672 17.57 4.34 10.09
CA LEU A 672 16.78 5.45 9.55
C LEU A 672 17.58 6.77 9.55
N GLU A 673 18.20 7.10 10.68
CA GLU A 673 19.06 8.28 10.80
C GLU A 673 20.27 8.21 9.85
N SER A 674 20.82 7.01 9.64
CA SER A 674 21.92 6.80 8.70
C SER A 674 21.51 7.09 7.25
N LEU A 675 20.27 6.74 6.89
CA LEU A 675 19.69 6.96 5.56
C LEU A 675 19.30 8.44 5.36
N GLU A 676 18.75 9.10 6.39
CA GLU A 676 18.44 10.53 6.37
C GLU A 676 19.73 11.36 6.19
N LEU A 677 20.77 11.05 6.96
CA LEU A 677 22.07 11.70 6.84
C LEU A 677 22.77 11.40 5.50
N PHE A 678 22.60 10.20 4.95
CA PHE A 678 23.11 9.83 3.62
C PHE A 678 22.43 10.66 2.54
N HIS A 679 21.09 10.71 2.56
CA HIS A 679 20.32 11.48 1.60
C HIS A 679 20.69 12.98 1.67
N TYR A 680 20.78 13.55 2.87
CA TYR A 680 21.26 14.91 3.09
C TYR A 680 22.66 15.11 2.52
N ALA A 681 23.59 14.21 2.84
CA ALA A 681 24.98 14.31 2.39
C ALA A 681 25.12 14.21 0.87
N MET A 682 24.27 13.42 0.19
CA MET A 682 24.33 13.22 -1.27
C MET A 682 23.63 14.31 -2.07
N THR A 683 22.49 14.84 -1.60
CA THR A 683 21.70 15.83 -2.32
C THR A 683 22.18 17.28 -2.08
N GLU A 684 22.69 17.58 -0.89
CA GLU A 684 23.05 18.95 -0.52
C GLU A 684 24.53 19.27 -0.77
N ASN A 685 24.88 20.52 -1.05
CA ASN A 685 26.28 20.95 -1.20
C ASN A 685 26.97 21.06 0.18
N VAL A 686 27.23 19.90 0.78
CA VAL A 686 27.90 19.80 2.08
C VAL A 686 29.36 20.19 1.91
N GLY A 687 29.75 21.34 2.46
CA GLY A 687 31.13 21.85 2.46
C GLY A 687 32.13 21.05 3.31
N ILE A 688 31.97 19.73 3.39
CA ILE A 688 32.84 18.81 4.13
C ILE A 688 33.68 18.03 3.10
N PRO A 689 35.02 18.15 3.11
CA PRO A 689 35.89 17.56 2.10
C PRO A 689 35.71 16.04 1.90
N LYS A 690 35.60 15.28 2.99
CA LYS A 690 35.40 13.81 2.94
C LYS A 690 34.07 13.39 2.29
N ILE A 691 33.01 14.21 2.43
CA ILE A 691 31.71 13.95 1.80
C ILE A 691 31.77 14.28 0.30
N LYS A 692 32.50 15.33 -0.09
CA LYS A 692 32.75 15.65 -1.50
C LYS A 692 33.50 14.52 -2.22
N GLU A 693 34.46 13.90 -1.54
CA GLU A 693 35.19 12.73 -2.06
C GLU A 693 34.27 11.53 -2.31
N ILE A 694 33.33 11.25 -1.40
CA ILE A 694 32.30 10.20 -1.60
C ILE A 694 31.35 10.54 -2.76
N LYS A 695 31.00 11.81 -2.96
CA LYS A 695 30.19 12.20 -4.13
C LYS A 695 30.90 11.95 -5.46
N MET A 696 32.23 11.97 -5.46
CA MET A 696 33.04 11.68 -6.63
C MET A 696 33.26 10.18 -6.88
N SER A 697 32.83 9.29 -5.97
CA SER A 697 32.93 7.83 -6.15
C SER A 697 31.75 7.24 -6.93
N SER A 698 31.87 5.97 -7.37
CA SER A 698 30.81 5.21 -8.08
C SER A 698 29.51 5.12 -7.28
N ASN A 699 28.36 5.29 -7.94
CA ASN A 699 27.01 5.26 -7.35
C ASN A 699 26.74 4.01 -6.49
N VAL A 700 27.32 2.87 -6.87
CA VAL A 700 27.14 1.57 -6.20
C VAL A 700 27.81 1.53 -4.81
N GLU A 701 28.87 2.31 -4.61
CA GLU A 701 29.68 2.28 -3.40
C GLU A 701 29.43 3.48 -2.46
N ARG A 702 28.71 4.52 -2.91
CA ARG A 702 28.50 5.74 -2.12
C ARG A 702 27.85 5.47 -0.76
N ALA A 703 26.81 4.65 -0.74
CA ALA A 703 26.08 4.31 0.47
C ALA A 703 26.96 3.52 1.45
N SER A 704 27.70 2.52 0.98
CA SER A 704 28.57 1.71 1.83
C SER A 704 29.77 2.51 2.36
N LEU A 705 30.39 3.34 1.53
CA LEU A 705 31.49 4.24 1.91
C LEU A 705 31.02 5.30 2.90
N PHE A 706 29.86 5.91 2.69
CA PHE A 706 29.28 6.87 3.62
C PHE A 706 28.94 6.24 4.98
N LEU A 707 28.27 5.09 4.98
CA LEU A 707 27.90 4.37 6.20
C LEU A 707 29.14 3.90 6.98
N SER A 708 30.21 3.51 6.29
CA SER A 708 31.49 3.18 6.91
C SER A 708 32.14 4.42 7.53
N LEU A 709 32.12 5.55 6.82
CA LEU A 709 32.73 6.80 7.26
C LEU A 709 32.05 7.39 8.51
N ILE A 710 30.71 7.45 8.54
CA ILE A 710 29.97 8.00 9.69
C ILE A 710 30.01 7.08 10.93
N LYS A 711 30.25 5.77 10.74
CA LYS A 711 30.46 4.83 11.85
C LYS A 711 31.85 4.95 12.48
N GLN A 712 32.84 5.39 11.70
CA GLN A 712 34.22 5.52 12.16
C GLN A 712 34.57 6.94 12.66
N ASP A 713 33.88 7.97 12.16
CA ASP A 713 34.16 9.38 12.46
C ASP A 713 32.97 10.02 13.20
N SER A 714 32.96 9.92 14.53
CA SER A 714 31.90 10.48 15.38
C SER A 714 31.82 12.01 15.32
N VAL A 715 32.93 12.69 15.04
CA VAL A 715 32.97 14.16 14.87
C VAL A 715 32.29 14.58 13.58
N LEU A 716 32.51 13.82 12.49
CA LEU A 716 31.80 14.02 11.23
C LEU A 716 30.30 13.77 11.39
N LEU A 717 29.92 12.70 12.09
CA LEU A 717 28.52 12.37 12.37
C LEU A 717 27.82 13.52 13.12
N ASP A 718 28.45 14.08 14.15
CA ASP A 718 27.90 15.21 14.90
C ASP A 718 27.83 16.50 14.07
N GLN A 719 28.79 16.72 13.16
CA GLN A 719 28.75 17.85 12.22
C GLN A 719 27.59 17.72 11.22
N LEU A 720 27.34 16.52 10.69
CA LEU A 720 26.22 16.25 9.79
C LEU A 720 24.87 16.40 10.51
N ARG A 721 24.73 15.81 11.71
CA ARG A 721 23.53 15.96 12.57
C ARG A 721 23.19 17.42 12.82
N LYS A 722 24.19 18.23 13.18
CA LYS A 722 23.98 19.66 13.47
C LYS A 722 23.52 20.44 12.23
N ARG A 723 24.12 20.17 11.07
CA ARG A 723 23.76 20.86 9.81
C ARG A 723 22.44 20.37 9.21
N GLU A 724 22.05 19.13 9.46
CA GLU A 724 20.74 18.59 9.10
C GLU A 724 19.63 19.19 9.98
N HIS A 725 19.82 19.23 11.31
CA HIS A 725 18.82 19.76 12.27
C HIS A 725 18.55 21.28 12.12
N GLU A 726 19.49 22.04 11.56
CA GLU A 726 19.34 23.48 11.32
C GLU A 726 18.55 23.80 10.02
N LYS A 727 18.16 22.81 9.21
CA LYS A 727 17.29 22.99 8.03
C LYS A 727 15.86 22.47 8.29
N PRO A 728 14.80 23.21 7.89
CA PRO A 728 13.45 22.67 7.90
C PRO A 728 13.32 21.52 6.88
N LYS A 729 12.83 20.36 7.33
CA LYS A 729 12.51 19.22 6.44
C LYS A 729 11.40 19.65 5.46
N ALA A 730 11.51 19.28 4.18
CA ALA A 730 10.53 19.64 3.15
C ALA A 730 9.12 19.10 3.46
N ILE A 731 9.05 17.93 4.11
CA ILE A 731 7.80 17.32 4.61
C ILE A 731 8.06 16.85 6.03
N ARG A 732 7.19 17.21 6.95
CA ARG A 732 7.21 16.73 8.33
C ARG A 732 5.83 16.24 8.74
N TRP A 733 5.77 14.96 9.10
CA TRP A 733 4.56 14.34 9.64
C TRP A 733 4.52 14.49 11.16
N TYR A 734 3.31 14.71 11.65
CA TYR A 734 2.92 14.76 13.05
C TYR A 734 1.75 13.82 13.24
N ASP A 735 1.44 13.45 14.48
CA ASP A 735 0.34 12.53 14.78
C ASP A 735 -1.03 13.10 14.37
N ASP A 736 -1.18 14.42 14.38
CA ASP A 736 -2.41 15.15 14.05
C ASP A 736 -2.44 15.77 12.63
N GLY A 737 -1.33 15.69 11.89
CA GLY A 737 -1.23 16.42 10.62
C GLY A 737 0.14 16.42 9.96
N VAL A 738 0.29 17.30 8.97
CA VAL A 738 1.49 17.39 8.15
C VAL A 738 1.88 18.84 7.89
N GLU A 739 3.19 19.10 7.91
CA GLU A 739 3.80 20.38 7.54
C GLU A 739 4.64 20.21 6.29
N LEU A 740 4.41 21.09 5.31
CA LEU A 740 5.07 21.12 4.02
C LEU A 740 5.83 22.44 3.89
N THR A 741 7.16 22.38 3.87
CA THR A 741 8.00 23.57 3.73
C THR A 741 8.66 23.57 2.35
N SER A 742 8.26 24.52 1.51
CA SER A 742 8.69 24.62 0.10
C SER A 742 8.56 23.28 -0.67
N PRO A 743 7.39 22.61 -0.61
CA PRO A 743 7.23 21.29 -1.21
C PRO A 743 7.22 21.37 -2.75
N SER A 744 7.69 20.31 -3.41
CA SER A 744 7.47 20.13 -4.85
C SER A 744 6.05 19.64 -5.15
N LEU A 745 5.58 19.79 -6.39
CA LEU A 745 4.25 19.33 -6.80
C LEU A 745 4.06 17.82 -6.55
N ILE A 746 5.12 17.03 -6.72
CA ILE A 746 5.09 15.57 -6.53
C ILE A 746 4.99 15.23 -5.03
N GLN A 747 5.78 15.91 -4.20
CA GLN A 747 5.71 15.78 -2.73
C GLN A 747 4.31 16.11 -2.20
N CYS A 748 3.67 17.10 -2.79
CA CYS A 748 2.31 17.51 -2.50
C CYS A 748 1.28 16.42 -2.84
N GLN A 749 1.34 15.82 -4.02
CA GLN A 749 0.45 14.72 -4.43
C GLN A 749 0.61 13.48 -3.54
N GLU A 750 1.86 13.19 -3.17
CA GLU A 750 2.21 12.08 -2.29
C GLU A 750 1.68 12.26 -0.86
N VAL A 751 1.75 13.47 -0.31
CA VAL A 751 1.21 13.75 1.03
C VAL A 751 -0.28 13.52 1.06
N VAL A 752 -1.00 13.95 0.01
CA VAL A 752 -2.46 13.81 -0.02
C VAL A 752 -2.93 12.35 -0.11
N SER A 753 -2.19 11.48 -0.81
CA SER A 753 -2.52 10.05 -0.85
C SER A 753 -2.31 9.34 0.49
N LEU A 754 -1.46 9.90 1.35
CA LEU A 754 -1.12 9.36 2.67
C LEU A 754 -1.99 9.91 3.82
N LEU A 755 -2.78 10.96 3.59
CA LEU A 755 -3.65 11.54 4.63
C LEU A 755 -4.69 10.52 5.14
N THR A 756 -4.62 10.19 6.42
CA THR A 756 -5.62 9.38 7.14
C THR A 756 -6.61 10.26 7.91
N TYR A 757 -7.62 9.67 8.57
CA TYR A 757 -8.59 10.45 9.37
C TYR A 757 -7.97 11.07 10.65
N GLU A 758 -6.78 10.60 11.03
CA GLU A 758 -5.99 11.18 12.13
C GLU A 758 -5.32 12.50 11.72
N HIS A 759 -4.90 12.62 10.45
CA HIS A 759 -4.22 13.79 9.91
C HIS A 759 -5.20 14.89 9.49
N LYS A 760 -5.73 15.62 10.48
CA LYS A 760 -6.74 16.66 10.30
C LYS A 760 -6.15 18.02 9.91
N THR A 761 -4.85 18.21 10.16
CA THR A 761 -4.14 19.48 10.00
C THR A 761 -3.15 19.43 8.84
N VAL A 762 -3.19 20.44 7.96
CA VAL A 762 -2.21 20.62 6.88
C VAL A 762 -1.65 22.04 6.94
N ASN A 763 -0.33 22.15 7.12
CA ASN A 763 0.40 23.41 7.11
C ASN A 763 1.29 23.48 5.86
N ILE A 764 1.14 24.53 5.05
CA ILE A 764 1.98 24.80 3.88
C ILE A 764 2.76 26.08 4.14
N ILE A 765 4.08 26.02 4.03
CA ILE A 765 4.99 27.10 4.41
C ILE A 765 5.95 27.36 3.25
N LYS A 766 6.14 28.63 2.86
CA LYS A 766 7.14 29.06 1.86
C LYS A 766 7.06 28.29 0.53
N SER A 767 5.85 28.00 0.07
CA SER A 767 5.63 27.27 -1.18
C SER A 767 5.53 28.21 -2.39
N SER A 768 5.57 27.67 -3.60
CA SER A 768 5.21 28.43 -4.80
C SER A 768 3.68 28.49 -4.95
N PRO A 769 3.13 29.58 -5.53
CA PRO A 769 1.70 29.67 -5.82
C PRO A 769 1.22 28.46 -6.61
N ASP A 770 1.84 28.15 -7.75
CA ASP A 770 1.41 27.08 -8.66
C ASP A 770 1.19 25.74 -7.93
N VAL A 771 2.13 25.36 -7.06
CA VAL A 771 2.04 24.14 -6.24
C VAL A 771 0.85 24.17 -5.28
N VAL A 772 0.58 25.30 -4.64
CA VAL A 772 -0.58 25.45 -3.75
C VAL A 772 -1.90 25.39 -4.51
N CYS A 773 -1.94 25.92 -5.72
CA CYS A 773 -3.15 25.98 -6.54
C CYS A 773 -3.54 24.59 -7.06
N ASP A 774 -2.54 23.79 -7.46
CA ASP A 774 -2.73 22.40 -7.82
C ASP A 774 -3.14 21.52 -6.63
N LEU A 775 -2.75 21.92 -5.41
CA LEU A 775 -3.11 21.21 -4.19
C LEU A 775 -4.55 21.45 -3.73
N PHE A 776 -5.13 22.62 -3.98
CA PHE A 776 -6.46 22.96 -3.48
C PHE A 776 -7.56 21.95 -3.84
N PRO A 777 -7.69 21.48 -5.11
CA PRO A 777 -8.69 20.47 -5.44
C PRO A 777 -8.55 19.22 -4.60
N VAL A 778 -7.32 18.77 -4.39
CA VAL A 778 -7.04 17.50 -3.72
C VAL A 778 -7.26 17.62 -2.20
N LEU A 779 -6.82 18.71 -1.59
CA LEU A 779 -7.02 18.98 -0.15
C LEU A 779 -8.48 19.26 0.20
N LEU A 780 -9.20 20.02 -0.63
CA LEU A 780 -10.58 20.44 -0.36
C LEU A 780 -11.63 19.43 -0.82
N GLN A 781 -11.30 18.47 -1.69
CA GLN A 781 -12.14 17.29 -1.91
C GLN A 781 -11.92 16.21 -0.85
N ASN A 782 -10.81 16.28 -0.11
CA ASN A 782 -10.53 15.37 0.97
C ASN A 782 -11.39 15.70 2.21
N ASN A 783 -12.27 14.77 2.57
CA ASN A 783 -13.20 14.93 3.68
C ASN A 783 -12.56 14.81 5.08
N LYS A 784 -11.26 14.54 5.16
CA LYS A 784 -10.50 14.37 6.41
C LYS A 784 -9.85 15.66 6.91
N VAL A 785 -9.47 16.56 6.00
CA VAL A 785 -8.76 17.81 6.35
C VAL A 785 -9.76 18.79 6.94
N THR A 786 -9.51 19.21 8.19
CA THR A 786 -10.36 20.17 8.92
C THR A 786 -9.65 21.48 9.23
N TYR A 787 -8.31 21.50 9.17
CA TYR A 787 -7.49 22.68 9.38
C TYR A 787 -6.47 22.81 8.24
N LEU A 788 -6.50 23.96 7.55
CA LEU A 788 -5.56 24.30 6.49
C LEU A 788 -4.92 25.65 6.79
N ARG A 789 -3.59 25.66 6.89
CA ARG A 789 -2.80 26.88 7.02
C ARG A 789 -1.85 27.02 5.85
N ILE A 790 -1.85 28.19 5.24
CA ILE A 790 -0.90 28.60 4.22
C ILE A 790 -0.12 29.77 4.80
N GLN A 791 1.20 29.67 4.76
CA GLN A 791 2.12 30.64 5.33
C GLN A 791 3.22 31.00 4.33
N GLU A 792 3.57 32.30 4.28
CA GLU A 792 4.71 32.82 3.51
C GLU A 792 4.69 32.38 2.04
N THR A 793 3.50 32.25 1.46
CA THR A 793 3.28 31.77 0.08
C THR A 793 2.45 32.80 -0.68
N GLN A 794 3.00 33.39 -1.74
CA GLN A 794 2.34 34.45 -2.50
C GLN A 794 1.24 33.87 -3.39
N LEU A 795 -0.02 33.97 -2.97
CA LEU A 795 -1.14 33.41 -3.73
C LEU A 795 -1.55 34.36 -4.85
N THR A 796 -1.72 33.83 -6.07
CA THR A 796 -2.24 34.60 -7.20
C THR A 796 -3.77 34.66 -7.17
N GLN A 797 -4.34 35.64 -7.88
CA GLN A 797 -5.79 35.83 -7.95
C GLN A 797 -6.54 34.63 -8.56
N ASP A 798 -5.92 33.93 -9.52
CA ASP A 798 -6.50 32.72 -10.12
C ASP A 798 -6.61 31.59 -9.10
N CYS A 799 -5.61 31.48 -8.22
CA CYS A 799 -5.60 30.51 -7.14
C CYS A 799 -6.66 30.78 -6.09
N ILE A 800 -6.86 32.05 -5.74
CA ILE A 800 -7.97 32.45 -4.85
C ILE A 800 -9.33 32.14 -5.49
N SER A 801 -9.48 32.38 -6.79
CA SER A 801 -10.72 32.08 -7.51
C SER A 801 -11.02 30.57 -7.53
N SER A 802 -9.98 29.74 -7.75
CA SER A 802 -10.07 28.28 -7.67
C SER A 802 -10.47 27.81 -6.26
N LEU A 803 -9.79 28.34 -5.23
CA LEU A 803 -10.12 28.10 -3.83
C LEU A 803 -11.58 28.42 -3.51
N CYS A 804 -12.08 29.59 -3.91
CA CYS A 804 -13.46 30.01 -3.66
C CYS A 804 -14.49 29.02 -4.25
N ASN A 805 -14.26 28.54 -5.48
CA ASN A 805 -15.12 27.55 -6.12
C ASN A 805 -15.14 26.21 -5.36
N LEU A 806 -14.00 25.80 -4.82
CA LEU A 806 -13.87 24.56 -4.07
C LEU A 806 -14.46 24.69 -2.66
N LEU A 807 -14.26 25.83 -2.00
CA LEU A 807 -14.83 26.13 -0.69
C LEU A 807 -16.36 26.12 -0.72
N ALA A 808 -17.00 26.56 -1.82
CA ALA A 808 -18.45 26.56 -1.96
C ALA A 808 -19.08 25.17 -1.71
N ASN A 809 -18.38 24.09 -2.08
CA ASN A 809 -18.86 22.71 -1.96
C ASN A 809 -18.18 21.93 -0.82
N ASN A 810 -17.12 22.46 -0.22
CA ASN A 810 -16.40 21.77 0.84
C ASN A 810 -17.24 21.67 2.14
N LYS A 811 -17.26 20.48 2.75
CA LYS A 811 -18.00 20.16 3.98
C LYS A 811 -17.12 19.64 5.12
N SER A 812 -15.81 19.68 4.98
CA SER A 812 -14.84 19.17 5.96
C SER A 812 -14.00 20.25 6.62
N LEU A 813 -13.65 21.31 5.90
CA LEU A 813 -12.73 22.33 6.37
C LEU A 813 -13.42 23.26 7.38
N LEU A 814 -12.87 23.30 8.59
CA LEU A 814 -13.36 24.10 9.70
C LEU A 814 -12.50 25.35 9.93
N ASN A 815 -11.20 25.28 9.67
CA ASN A 815 -10.26 26.38 9.92
C ASN A 815 -9.40 26.66 8.68
N LEU A 816 -9.40 27.90 8.22
CA LEU A 816 -8.59 28.36 7.08
C LEU A 816 -7.73 29.56 7.47
N HIS A 817 -6.42 29.41 7.35
CA HIS A 817 -5.45 30.41 7.80
C HIS A 817 -4.55 30.85 6.65
N PHE A 818 -4.54 32.14 6.35
CA PHE A 818 -3.59 32.81 5.47
C PHE A 818 -2.66 33.69 6.29
N VAL A 819 -1.39 33.34 6.34
CA VAL A 819 -0.37 34.03 7.13
C VAL A 819 0.74 34.53 6.21
N ILE A 820 0.87 35.84 6.00
CA ILE A 820 1.92 36.39 5.11
C ILE A 820 1.80 35.79 3.70
N CYS A 821 0.59 35.78 3.13
CA CYS A 821 0.31 35.14 1.83
C CYS A 821 0.13 36.15 0.68
N SER A 822 0.38 37.43 0.95
CA SER A 822 0.14 38.53 0.00
C SER A 822 -1.33 38.60 -0.48
N VAL A 823 -2.28 38.19 0.36
CA VAL A 823 -3.72 38.34 0.09
C VAL A 823 -4.07 39.83 0.07
N ASP A 824 -4.82 40.25 -0.94
CA ASP A 824 -5.24 41.64 -1.15
C ASP A 824 -6.76 41.83 -0.95
N ASP A 825 -7.23 43.07 -1.11
CA ASP A 825 -8.65 43.41 -0.93
C ASP A 825 -9.59 42.66 -1.86
N LYS A 826 -9.16 42.36 -3.09
CA LYS A 826 -9.97 41.62 -4.06
C LYS A 826 -10.13 40.17 -3.61
N ALA A 827 -9.05 39.54 -3.18
CA ALA A 827 -9.07 38.19 -2.66
C ALA A 827 -9.98 38.07 -1.42
N VAL A 828 -9.95 39.04 -0.50
CA VAL A 828 -10.86 39.08 0.66
C VAL A 828 -12.32 39.20 0.22
N SER A 829 -12.63 40.03 -0.77
CA SER A 829 -13.98 40.15 -1.33
C SER A 829 -14.47 38.83 -1.93
N ASP A 830 -13.64 38.15 -2.72
CA ASP A 830 -14.00 36.89 -3.37
C ASP A 830 -14.23 35.76 -2.34
N ILE A 831 -13.34 35.64 -1.34
CA ILE A 831 -13.47 34.67 -0.24
C ILE A 831 -14.74 34.96 0.57
N SER A 832 -14.96 36.23 0.93
CA SER A 832 -16.15 36.66 1.69
C SER A 832 -17.44 36.29 0.95
N ASN A 833 -17.49 36.53 -0.36
CA ASN A 833 -18.66 36.18 -1.17
C ASN A 833 -18.88 34.66 -1.22
N ALA A 834 -17.83 33.86 -1.41
CA ALA A 834 -17.95 32.39 -1.42
C ALA A 834 -18.45 31.85 -0.07
N LEU A 835 -17.93 32.38 1.04
CA LEU A 835 -18.30 31.97 2.39
C LEU A 835 -19.71 32.40 2.79
N GLN A 836 -20.18 33.58 2.38
CA GLN A 836 -21.53 34.03 2.75
C GLN A 836 -22.63 33.34 1.93
N THR A 837 -22.34 32.91 0.70
CA THR A 837 -23.37 32.41 -0.24
C THR A 837 -23.48 30.89 -0.29
N HIS A 838 -22.37 30.16 -0.15
CA HIS A 838 -22.34 28.72 -0.42
C HIS A 838 -21.72 27.87 0.72
N ASN A 839 -20.78 28.41 1.50
CA ASN A 839 -20.12 27.66 2.57
C ASN A 839 -20.81 27.86 3.93
N ASN A 840 -21.14 26.75 4.59
CA ASN A 840 -21.76 26.73 5.92
C ASN A 840 -21.01 25.77 6.87
N THR A 841 -19.70 25.66 6.69
CA THR A 841 -18.87 24.68 7.40
C THR A 841 -17.68 25.34 8.08
N LEU A 842 -17.10 26.37 7.46
CA LEU A 842 -15.95 27.07 8.02
C LEU A 842 -16.34 27.81 9.32
N LEU A 843 -15.54 27.57 10.36
CA LEU A 843 -15.68 28.13 11.71
C LEU A 843 -14.70 29.29 11.93
N THR A 844 -13.47 29.19 11.41
CA THR A 844 -12.43 30.20 11.62
C THR A 844 -11.76 30.61 10.32
N LEU A 845 -11.65 31.93 10.09
CA LEU A 845 -10.88 32.53 9.01
C LEU A 845 -9.79 33.45 9.59
N THR A 846 -8.54 33.19 9.23
CA THR A 846 -7.40 34.02 9.65
C THR A 846 -6.72 34.66 8.44
N LEU A 847 -6.54 35.97 8.48
CA LEU A 847 -5.90 36.80 7.45
C LEU A 847 -4.64 37.49 7.99
N PHE A 848 -3.95 36.85 8.93
CA PHE A 848 -2.87 37.43 9.71
C PHE A 848 -1.67 37.90 8.85
N ASN A 849 -1.20 39.11 9.14
CA ASN A 849 0.01 39.69 8.57
C ASN A 849 -0.01 39.76 7.03
N ASN A 850 -1.15 40.16 6.46
CA ASN A 850 -1.32 40.46 5.04
C ASN A 850 -1.50 41.98 4.86
N PRO A 851 -0.43 42.74 4.60
CA PRO A 851 -0.46 44.20 4.59
C PRO A 851 -1.24 44.81 3.39
N HIS A 852 -1.52 44.02 2.35
CA HIS A 852 -2.31 44.44 1.19
C HIS A 852 -3.82 44.38 1.41
N ILE A 853 -4.27 43.94 2.59
CA ILE A 853 -5.65 44.06 3.04
C ILE A 853 -5.82 45.45 3.66
N THR A 854 -6.64 46.28 3.04
CA THR A 854 -6.89 47.67 3.43
C THR A 854 -8.36 47.88 3.81
N SER A 855 -8.75 49.12 4.09
CA SER A 855 -10.14 49.47 4.43
C SER A 855 -11.15 49.19 3.31
N VAL A 856 -10.70 48.90 2.08
CA VAL A 856 -11.58 48.43 1.00
C VAL A 856 -12.24 47.10 1.36
N SER A 857 -11.50 46.19 2.02
CA SER A 857 -12.03 44.91 2.51
C SER A 857 -13.06 45.02 3.63
N ALA A 858 -13.13 46.16 4.33
CA ALA A 858 -13.97 46.30 5.52
C ALA A 858 -15.47 46.09 5.21
N GLN A 859 -15.93 46.53 4.03
CA GLN A 859 -17.31 46.31 3.59
C GLN A 859 -17.60 44.83 3.32
N SER A 860 -16.69 44.12 2.63
CA SER A 860 -16.84 42.69 2.36
C SER A 860 -16.82 41.86 3.65
N LEU A 861 -15.96 42.21 4.61
CA LEU A 861 -15.91 41.55 5.92
C LEU A 861 -17.16 41.86 6.76
N TYR A 862 -17.69 43.08 6.69
CA TYR A 862 -18.97 43.43 7.30
C TYR A 862 -20.09 42.54 6.76
N GLU A 863 -20.20 42.42 5.44
CA GLU A 863 -21.22 41.59 4.76
C GLU A 863 -21.08 40.11 5.10
N LEU A 864 -19.85 39.59 5.12
CA LEU A 864 -19.55 38.22 5.54
C LEU A 864 -20.08 37.95 6.95
N ILE A 865 -19.81 38.83 7.90
CA ILE A 865 -20.19 38.64 9.30
C ILE A 865 -21.71 38.68 9.48
N ILE A 866 -22.44 39.58 8.82
CA ILE A 866 -23.89 39.66 9.02
C ILE A 866 -24.66 38.52 8.33
N ASN A 867 -24.11 37.96 7.25
CA ASN A 867 -24.79 36.96 6.42
C ASN A 867 -24.37 35.53 6.75
N ASN A 868 -23.14 35.32 7.24
CA ASN A 868 -22.66 33.99 7.63
C ASN A 868 -22.94 33.71 9.11
N SER A 869 -23.63 32.60 9.39
CA SER A 869 -24.02 32.19 10.75
C SER A 869 -23.11 31.11 11.36
N THR A 870 -22.16 30.58 10.59
CA THR A 870 -21.30 29.45 11.00
C THR A 870 -19.93 29.90 11.48
N LEU A 871 -19.44 31.03 10.96
CA LEU A 871 -18.15 31.60 11.33
C LEU A 871 -18.20 32.12 12.77
N ILE A 872 -17.33 31.57 13.62
CA ILE A 872 -17.19 31.92 15.03
C ILE A 872 -15.91 32.71 15.32
N GLY A 873 -14.93 32.70 14.41
CA GLY A 873 -13.66 33.40 14.58
C GLY A 873 -13.20 34.10 13.30
N LEU A 874 -12.83 35.38 13.42
CA LEU A 874 -12.19 36.16 12.35
C LEU A 874 -10.95 36.87 12.90
N GLU A 875 -9.80 36.67 12.26
CA GLU A 875 -8.54 37.32 12.63
C GLU A 875 -8.00 38.18 11.48
N VAL A 876 -7.82 39.49 11.74
CA VAL A 876 -7.33 40.48 10.76
C VAL A 876 -6.11 41.25 11.26
N ARG A 877 -5.38 40.67 12.23
CA ARG A 877 -4.13 41.22 12.77
C ARG A 877 -3.07 41.39 11.70
N GLY A 878 -2.23 42.42 11.82
CA GLY A 878 -1.17 42.71 10.84
C GLY A 878 -1.68 43.11 9.44
N THR A 879 -2.92 43.60 9.33
CA THR A 879 -3.47 44.20 8.10
C THR A 879 -3.34 45.73 8.13
N SER A 880 -3.63 46.37 7.00
CA SER A 880 -3.62 47.83 6.82
C SER A 880 -5.02 48.44 6.85
N ILE A 881 -5.97 47.80 7.54
CA ILE A 881 -7.33 48.35 7.75
C ILE A 881 -7.23 49.54 8.69
N SER A 882 -7.75 50.70 8.27
CA SER A 882 -7.76 51.92 9.08
C SER A 882 -8.78 51.84 10.22
N SER A 883 -8.65 52.72 11.21
CA SER A 883 -9.63 52.88 12.31
C SER A 883 -11.08 52.94 11.82
N ASP A 884 -11.38 53.70 10.75
CA ASP A 884 -12.74 53.77 10.17
C ASP A 884 -13.24 52.41 9.64
N GLY A 885 -12.34 51.61 9.05
CA GLY A 885 -12.67 50.28 8.55
C GLY A 885 -12.88 49.28 9.69
N ILE A 886 -12.08 49.38 10.75
CA ILE A 886 -12.29 48.59 11.99
C ILE A 886 -13.64 48.94 12.61
N VAL A 887 -14.00 50.23 12.70
CA VAL A 887 -15.32 50.66 13.21
C VAL A 887 -16.45 50.06 12.37
N LEU A 888 -16.31 50.02 11.03
CA LEU A 888 -17.30 49.37 10.17
C LEU A 888 -17.43 47.87 10.49
N ILE A 889 -16.32 47.16 10.70
CA ILE A 889 -16.36 45.74 11.11
C ILE A 889 -17.00 45.59 12.50
N LEU A 890 -16.75 46.49 13.46
CA LEU A 890 -17.38 46.43 14.79
C LEU A 890 -18.91 46.59 14.71
N GLN A 891 -19.43 47.33 13.73
CA GLN A 891 -20.87 47.46 13.50
C GLN A 891 -21.52 46.11 13.14
N SER A 892 -20.84 45.21 12.41
CA SER A 892 -21.43 43.90 12.10
C SER A 892 -21.53 43.00 13.33
N LEU A 893 -20.63 43.14 14.31
CA LEU A 893 -20.68 42.40 15.58
C LEU A 893 -21.88 42.81 16.46
N THR A 894 -22.46 44.00 16.29
CA THR A 894 -23.70 44.34 17.01
C THR A 894 -24.89 43.55 16.48
N ILE A 895 -24.82 43.08 15.23
CA ILE A 895 -25.83 42.26 14.55
C ILE A 895 -25.55 40.78 14.81
N ASN A 896 -24.37 40.27 14.43
CA ASN A 896 -23.99 38.87 14.63
C ASN A 896 -23.43 38.66 16.04
N LYS A 897 -24.02 37.74 16.81
CA LYS A 897 -23.67 37.46 18.23
C LYS A 897 -22.70 36.29 18.45
N ASN A 898 -22.38 35.53 17.40
CA ASN A 898 -21.63 34.27 17.52
C ASN A 898 -20.14 34.42 17.18
N ILE A 899 -19.76 35.49 16.45
CA ILE A 899 -18.38 35.68 16.02
C ILE A 899 -17.52 36.42 17.04
N THR A 900 -16.25 36.01 17.13
CA THR A 900 -15.15 36.65 17.87
C THR A 900 -14.15 37.25 16.87
N LEU A 901 -13.75 38.50 17.10
CA LEU A 901 -12.85 39.27 16.25
C LEU A 901 -11.49 39.46 16.94
N HIS A 902 -10.41 39.08 16.26
CA HIS A 902 -9.03 39.21 16.76
C HIS A 902 -8.33 40.36 16.05
N LEU A 903 -7.88 41.36 16.83
CA LEU A 903 -7.29 42.62 16.37
C LEU A 903 -5.92 42.90 16.97
N ASP A 904 -5.17 43.80 16.35
CA ASP A 904 -3.88 44.24 16.86
C ASP A 904 -4.10 45.11 18.10
N ILE A 905 -3.16 45.09 19.04
CA ILE A 905 -3.24 45.95 20.23
C ILE A 905 -3.32 47.45 19.88
N LYS A 906 -2.82 47.84 18.69
CA LYS A 906 -2.90 49.21 18.17
C LYS A 906 -4.34 49.68 17.90
N ASP A 907 -5.26 48.75 17.64
CA ASP A 907 -6.66 49.05 17.30
C ASP A 907 -7.53 49.22 18.56
N ARG A 908 -6.96 48.92 19.74
CA ARG A 908 -7.68 48.92 21.02
C ARG A 908 -8.37 50.24 21.32
N ASP A 909 -7.67 51.36 21.14
CA ASP A 909 -8.20 52.69 21.46
C ASP A 909 -9.42 53.00 20.57
N THR A 910 -9.29 52.73 19.25
CA THR A 910 -10.39 52.86 18.28
C THR A 910 -11.60 52.00 18.68
N CYS A 911 -11.38 50.75 19.09
CA CYS A 911 -12.46 49.88 19.56
C CYS A 911 -13.13 50.41 20.83
N THR A 912 -12.37 50.91 21.81
CA THR A 912 -12.94 51.42 23.06
C THR A 912 -13.73 52.71 22.90
N GLU A 913 -13.41 53.52 21.88
CA GLU A 913 -14.14 54.74 21.52
C GLU A 913 -15.43 54.47 20.74
N TYR A 914 -15.62 53.24 20.22
CA TYR A 914 -16.84 52.85 19.53
C TYR A 914 -18.04 52.80 20.50
N TYR A 915 -19.13 53.50 20.15
CA TYR A 915 -20.25 53.74 21.08
C TYR A 915 -20.91 52.46 21.63
N ASP A 916 -20.93 51.37 20.85
CA ASP A 916 -21.51 50.08 21.23
C ASP A 916 -20.47 49.06 21.73
N TYR A 917 -19.23 49.49 21.99
CA TYR A 917 -18.13 48.59 22.37
C TYR A 917 -18.47 47.71 23.58
N ASN A 918 -19.15 48.28 24.59
CA ASN A 918 -19.54 47.53 25.80
C ASN A 918 -20.42 46.30 25.50
N VAL A 919 -21.15 46.28 24.38
CA VAL A 919 -22.01 45.18 23.95
C VAL A 919 -21.20 44.06 23.27
N ILE A 920 -20.04 44.39 22.70
CA ILE A 920 -19.23 43.48 21.89
C ILE A 920 -17.87 43.15 22.52
N LYS A 921 -17.49 43.81 23.62
CA LYS A 921 -16.16 43.74 24.26
C LYS A 921 -15.66 42.32 24.53
N ASP A 922 -16.55 41.41 24.95
CA ASP A 922 -16.18 40.03 25.31
C ASP A 922 -15.86 39.16 24.07
N ARG A 923 -16.12 39.70 22.87
CA ARG A 923 -15.88 39.07 21.57
C ARG A 923 -14.83 39.80 20.74
N VAL A 924 -14.16 40.80 21.31
CA VAL A 924 -13.04 41.50 20.66
C VAL A 924 -11.77 41.21 21.45
N ILE A 925 -10.84 40.47 20.85
CA ILE A 925 -9.61 40.01 21.50
C ILE A 925 -8.41 40.72 20.87
N PHE A 926 -7.53 41.27 21.72
CA PHE A 926 -6.34 41.97 21.30
C PHE A 926 -5.09 41.13 21.56
N TYR A 927 -4.18 41.12 20.59
CA TYR A 927 -2.87 40.52 20.72
C TYR A 927 -1.77 41.52 20.36
N GLY A 928 -0.63 41.38 21.02
CA GLY A 928 0.56 42.22 20.82
C GLY A 928 1.52 41.69 19.77
#